data_AF-A0AAW7GJ99-F1
#
_entry.id   AF-A0AAW7GJ99-F1
#
_cell.length_a   1.000
_cell.length_b   1.000
_cell.length_c   1.000
_cell.angle_alpha   90.00
_cell.angle_beta   90.00
_cell.angle_gamma   90.00
#
_symmetry.space_group_name_H-M   'P 1'
#
loop_
_entity.id
_entity.type
_entity.pdbx_description
1 polymer ?
#
loop_
_entity_poly.entity_id
_entity_poly.type
_entity_poly.pdbx_seq_one_letter_code
_entity_poly.pdbx_strand_id
1 'polypeptide(L)'
;MSEIPWYLGQYDRRNYQSYFKVVAQETQDGWSVIDNPKKKFPRTGEVEFNGTDLLQFRPQEWAAFQVGPGPRNKTQAKHTRRIYPYYDLSSGQSLLEARRRLSFDGITADGEPGLWAIRFGSDALILANLAESKSGSLILSRNQNVYEYDFNENGVIIVSGISESENLFYMPDVDASPTQVHDWTPDKQYIENVIRLLSCADSTAAVASWLRVHTNEQNGELTSGTEALLAAAQTLRAGELAKKLEEEDSLARQFTEAVLKDQHITRLLDHQIKNIAKEERVALRAEQHKALEKEFSIERRRRREVIETEMAVFEKTSKSEIEEKLAQLRQLEEEKLHIDFAEKQANIEQTLKQEKAYLESEISRLKDANADLCAQNENQRQILASLTCEHEDCLASLTDIEEHTAQAQIELEKIDIAIAEKARRMAYSAIPEVRLPVQARVVSCEEFGHTVRENKLLTSDGKILMTQFLALMLAGECPLLYGPETQDFLAIAESLISSGRSIRQIADPTMISCEDLWVRAGNNMATPFYQGLLLSEASCPRTILAVIERVECSAARFWLPTLKDRLHGGDLPRRFLICGTIENEDCEEAEKMKEQHLRLRMENVVIQNAIALSPLHLSPENHSELDPGIASQGSLPDKLAITDKMSAGRLDLANTLRAMRTAHEVAPFDDENKAIHQKQLVDLYADLQNNELYAQ
;
A
#
# COMPACT_ATOMS: atom_id res chain seq x y z
N MET A 1 -78.58 -45.57 -33.97
CA MET A 1 -77.57 -44.51 -33.81
C MET A 1 -76.50 -45.10 -32.93
N SER A 2 -75.25 -45.15 -33.39
CA SER A 2 -74.14 -45.73 -32.62
C SER A 2 -73.96 -44.93 -31.33
N GLU A 3 -74.18 -45.56 -30.18
CA GLU A 3 -73.92 -44.97 -28.87
C GLU A 3 -72.48 -44.48 -28.81
N ILE A 4 -72.29 -43.21 -28.45
CA ILE A 4 -70.96 -42.62 -28.32
C ILE A 4 -70.31 -43.30 -27.10
N PRO A 5 -69.15 -43.97 -27.26
CA PRO A 5 -68.55 -44.70 -26.16
C PRO A 5 -68.12 -43.74 -25.05
N TRP A 6 -68.29 -44.18 -23.80
CA TRP A 6 -67.74 -43.48 -22.66
C TRP A 6 -66.24 -43.76 -22.51
N TYR A 7 -65.53 -42.75 -22.04
CA TYR A 7 -64.11 -42.79 -21.75
C TYR A 7 -63.87 -42.41 -20.30
N LEU A 8 -62.86 -43.02 -19.70
CA LEU A 8 -62.46 -42.78 -18.32
C LEU A 8 -61.09 -42.11 -18.32
N GLY A 9 -60.93 -41.06 -17.53
CA GLY A 9 -59.67 -40.33 -17.49
C GLY A 9 -59.46 -39.50 -16.23
N GLN A 10 -58.20 -39.16 -15.99
CA GLN A 10 -57.79 -38.30 -14.88
C GLN A 10 -57.75 -36.83 -15.31
N TYR A 11 -58.30 -35.97 -14.47
CA TYR A 11 -58.25 -34.53 -14.65
C TYR A 11 -56.86 -33.98 -14.40
N ASP A 12 -56.38 -33.14 -15.31
CA ASP A 12 -55.14 -32.39 -15.15
C ASP A 12 -55.32 -30.96 -15.72
N ARG A 13 -54.60 -30.00 -15.15
CA ARG A 13 -54.68 -28.59 -15.53
C ARG A 13 -53.29 -28.04 -15.77
N ARG A 14 -53.03 -27.62 -17.01
CA ARG A 14 -51.78 -26.93 -17.39
C ARG A 14 -52.13 -25.50 -17.79
N ASN A 15 -51.54 -24.54 -17.07
CA ASN A 15 -51.80 -23.11 -17.24
C ASN A 15 -53.30 -22.78 -17.11
N TYR A 16 -53.93 -22.37 -18.22
CA TYR A 16 -55.34 -21.96 -18.30
C TYR A 16 -56.23 -22.99 -19.03
N GLN A 17 -55.69 -24.16 -19.41
CA GLN A 17 -56.44 -25.23 -20.09
C GLN A 17 -56.61 -26.43 -19.16
N SER A 18 -57.84 -26.96 -19.14
CA SER A 18 -58.21 -28.17 -18.41
C SER A 18 -58.39 -29.31 -19.39
N TYR A 19 -57.89 -30.51 -19.06
CA TYR A 19 -58.01 -31.67 -19.94
C TYR A 19 -58.07 -32.96 -19.12
N PHE A 20 -58.61 -34.02 -19.74
CA PHE A 20 -58.60 -35.37 -19.21
C PHE A 20 -57.56 -36.22 -19.94
N LYS A 21 -56.70 -36.89 -19.17
CA LYS A 21 -55.82 -37.95 -19.70
C LYS A 21 -56.64 -39.22 -19.81
N VAL A 22 -56.87 -39.69 -21.03
CA VAL A 22 -57.73 -40.86 -21.28
C VAL A 22 -56.99 -42.15 -20.91
N VAL A 23 -57.62 -42.99 -20.09
CA VAL A 23 -57.05 -44.23 -19.57
C VAL A 23 -57.79 -45.46 -20.11
N ALA A 24 -59.13 -45.44 -20.06
CA ALA A 24 -59.96 -46.57 -20.48
C ALA A 24 -61.13 -46.11 -21.35
N GLN A 25 -61.70 -47.06 -22.09
CA GLN A 25 -62.89 -46.88 -22.92
C GLN A 25 -63.90 -47.99 -22.59
N GLU A 26 -65.17 -47.61 -22.55
CA GLU A 26 -66.29 -48.53 -22.47
C GLU A 26 -66.47 -49.27 -23.80
N THR A 27 -66.47 -50.59 -23.74
CA THR A 27 -66.68 -51.51 -24.87
C THR A 27 -67.85 -52.44 -24.59
N GLN A 28 -68.26 -53.25 -25.58
CA GLN A 28 -69.39 -54.18 -25.41
C GLN A 28 -69.14 -55.23 -24.32
N ASP A 29 -67.87 -55.53 -24.02
CA ASP A 29 -67.45 -56.50 -23.00
C ASP A 29 -67.10 -55.84 -21.65
N GLY A 30 -67.42 -54.55 -21.48
CA GLY A 30 -67.11 -53.76 -20.28
C GLY A 30 -65.99 -52.73 -20.50
N TRP A 31 -65.41 -52.22 -19.42
CA TRP A 31 -64.38 -51.18 -19.47
C TRP A 31 -62.99 -51.77 -19.73
N SER A 32 -62.37 -51.35 -20.84
CA SER A 32 -61.07 -51.83 -21.29
C SER A 32 -60.04 -50.69 -21.32
N VAL A 33 -58.80 -51.00 -20.95
CA VAL A 33 -57.67 -50.04 -21.02
C VAL A 33 -57.31 -49.72 -22.46
N ILE A 34 -56.97 -48.46 -22.73
CA ILE A 34 -56.47 -48.05 -24.05
C ILE A 34 -54.94 -48.14 -24.06
N ASP A 35 -54.39 -49.14 -24.76
CA ASP A 35 -52.93 -49.37 -24.85
C ASP A 35 -52.12 -48.15 -25.32
N ASN A 36 -52.67 -47.32 -26.21
CA ASN A 36 -52.00 -46.12 -26.69
C ASN A 36 -52.99 -44.97 -26.97
N PRO A 37 -53.28 -44.12 -25.96
CA PRO A 37 -54.22 -43.01 -26.07
C PRO A 37 -53.85 -41.99 -27.17
N LYS A 38 -52.54 -41.85 -27.47
CA LYS A 38 -52.02 -40.92 -28.49
C LYS A 38 -52.37 -41.32 -29.93
N LYS A 39 -52.76 -42.59 -30.17
CA LYS A 39 -53.27 -43.04 -31.47
C LYS A 39 -54.71 -42.61 -31.72
N LYS A 40 -55.54 -42.53 -30.67
CA LYS A 40 -56.98 -42.20 -30.78
C LYS A 40 -57.26 -40.70 -30.60
N PHE A 41 -56.43 -39.97 -29.85
CA PHE A 41 -56.61 -38.54 -29.60
C PHE A 41 -55.35 -37.74 -30.01
N PRO A 42 -55.47 -36.58 -30.71
CA PRO A 42 -54.33 -35.92 -31.34
C PRO A 42 -53.23 -35.45 -30.37
N ARG A 43 -51.97 -35.71 -30.73
CA ARG A 43 -50.64 -35.26 -30.22
C ARG A 43 -50.29 -35.43 -28.73
N THR A 44 -51.22 -35.55 -27.78
CA THR A 44 -50.87 -35.84 -26.37
C THR A 44 -51.66 -36.97 -25.71
N GLY A 45 -52.73 -37.49 -26.34
CA GLY A 45 -53.61 -38.48 -25.72
C GLY A 45 -54.59 -37.87 -24.70
N GLU A 46 -54.82 -36.56 -24.81
CA GLU A 46 -55.59 -35.74 -23.87
C GLU A 46 -56.85 -35.20 -24.56
N VAL A 47 -57.96 -35.09 -23.81
CA VAL A 47 -59.24 -34.53 -24.28
C VAL A 47 -59.53 -33.24 -23.53
N GLU A 48 -59.79 -32.14 -24.24
CA GLU A 48 -60.01 -30.84 -23.58
C GLU A 48 -61.33 -30.82 -22.80
N PHE A 49 -61.29 -30.26 -21.60
CA PHE A 49 -62.44 -30.03 -20.73
C PHE A 49 -62.66 -28.52 -20.58
N ASN A 50 -63.89 -28.06 -20.80
CA ASN A 50 -64.22 -26.65 -20.63
C ASN A 50 -64.68 -26.39 -19.20
N GLY A 51 -63.90 -25.65 -18.42
CA GLY A 51 -64.15 -25.41 -16.99
C GLY A 51 -65.35 -24.50 -16.66
N THR A 52 -66.25 -24.25 -17.62
CA THR A 52 -67.54 -23.55 -17.41
C THR A 52 -68.70 -24.50 -17.09
N ASP A 53 -68.50 -25.82 -17.13
CA ASP A 53 -69.48 -26.79 -16.65
C ASP A 53 -69.58 -26.73 -15.10
N LEU A 54 -70.76 -27.00 -14.54
CA LEU A 54 -71.09 -26.93 -13.10
C LEU A 54 -70.17 -27.78 -12.20
N LEU A 55 -69.38 -28.69 -12.78
CA LEU A 55 -68.49 -29.63 -12.08
C LEU A 55 -67.04 -29.10 -12.06
N GLN A 56 -66.57 -28.68 -10.89
CA GLN A 56 -65.18 -28.27 -10.67
C GLN A 56 -64.31 -29.45 -10.21
N PHE A 57 -63.39 -29.92 -11.05
CA PHE A 57 -62.45 -31.00 -10.74
C PHE A 57 -61.15 -30.52 -10.11
N ARG A 58 -60.60 -31.31 -9.17
CA ARG A 58 -59.23 -31.14 -8.65
C ARG A 58 -58.24 -31.97 -9.47
N PRO A 59 -56.95 -31.56 -9.56
CA PRO A 59 -55.92 -32.37 -10.21
C PRO A 59 -55.93 -33.82 -9.70
N GLN A 60 -55.78 -34.79 -10.62
CA GLN A 60 -55.82 -36.24 -10.37
C GLN A 60 -57.19 -36.84 -10.04
N GLU A 61 -58.28 -36.05 -9.97
CA GLU A 61 -59.63 -36.62 -9.85
C GLU A 61 -60.04 -37.37 -11.12
N TRP A 62 -60.81 -38.44 -10.95
CA TRP A 62 -61.28 -39.28 -12.04
C TRP A 62 -62.65 -38.83 -12.57
N ALA A 63 -62.81 -38.94 -13.89
CA ALA A 63 -64.07 -38.66 -14.56
C ALA A 63 -64.36 -39.67 -15.67
N ALA A 64 -65.64 -39.95 -15.87
CA ALA A 64 -66.18 -40.60 -17.06
C ALA A 64 -66.78 -39.53 -17.97
N PHE A 65 -66.51 -39.57 -19.27
CA PHE A 65 -67.00 -38.59 -20.23
C PHE A 65 -67.15 -39.18 -21.63
N GLN A 66 -68.02 -38.59 -22.43
CA GLN A 66 -68.11 -38.86 -23.87
C GLN A 66 -67.24 -37.87 -24.64
N VAL A 67 -66.71 -38.27 -25.79
CA VAL A 67 -65.88 -37.38 -26.61
C VAL A 67 -66.68 -36.88 -27.81
N GLY A 68 -66.71 -35.57 -27.99
CA GLY A 68 -67.34 -34.90 -29.12
C GLY A 68 -66.46 -33.82 -29.76
N PRO A 69 -66.90 -33.22 -30.88
CA PRO A 69 -66.17 -32.15 -31.53
C PRO A 69 -66.19 -30.87 -30.66
N GLY A 70 -65.01 -30.28 -30.43
CA GLY A 70 -64.81 -29.02 -29.74
C GLY A 70 -64.40 -27.87 -30.66
N PRO A 71 -64.24 -26.64 -30.13
CA PRO A 71 -63.80 -25.49 -30.92
C PRO A 71 -62.39 -25.72 -31.51
N ARG A 72 -62.18 -25.28 -32.76
CA ARG A 72 -60.90 -25.37 -33.50
C ARG A 72 -60.38 -26.80 -33.75
N ASN A 73 -61.24 -27.73 -34.17
CA ASN A 73 -60.91 -29.12 -34.55
C ASN A 73 -60.25 -29.97 -33.44
N LYS A 74 -60.50 -29.64 -32.18
CA LYS A 74 -60.03 -30.43 -31.03
C LYS A 74 -61.13 -31.34 -30.50
N THR A 75 -60.75 -32.48 -29.92
CA THR A 75 -61.66 -33.37 -29.20
C THR A 75 -61.95 -32.80 -27.82
N GLN A 76 -63.23 -32.64 -27.50
CA GLN A 76 -63.70 -32.07 -26.24
C GLN A 76 -64.57 -33.07 -25.48
N ALA A 77 -64.40 -33.11 -24.16
CA ALA A 77 -65.22 -33.90 -23.27
C ALA A 77 -66.64 -33.31 -23.21
N LYS A 78 -67.64 -34.18 -23.34
CA LYS A 78 -69.08 -33.90 -23.25
C LYS A 78 -69.69 -34.88 -22.25
N HIS A 79 -70.80 -34.47 -21.63
CA HIS A 79 -71.52 -35.29 -20.64
C HIS A 79 -70.61 -35.85 -19.54
N THR A 80 -69.75 -35.00 -18.97
CA THR A 80 -68.77 -35.40 -17.96
C THR A 80 -69.44 -35.76 -16.64
N ARG A 81 -69.08 -36.90 -16.07
CA ARG A 81 -69.51 -37.39 -14.75
C ARG A 81 -68.29 -37.62 -13.87
N ARG A 82 -68.36 -37.20 -12.61
CA ARG A 82 -67.32 -37.51 -11.62
C ARG A 82 -67.48 -38.97 -11.18
N ILE A 83 -66.36 -39.68 -11.14
CA ILE A 83 -66.31 -41.03 -10.61
C ILE A 83 -65.29 -41.07 -9.47
N TYR A 84 -65.48 -42.01 -8.56
CA TYR A 84 -64.66 -42.12 -7.36
C TYR A 84 -64.01 -43.50 -7.29
N PRO A 85 -62.78 -43.64 -6.79
CA PRO A 85 -62.24 -44.94 -6.41
C PRO A 85 -63.20 -45.66 -5.47
N TYR A 86 -63.46 -46.94 -5.73
CA TYR A 86 -64.46 -47.75 -5.04
C TYR A 86 -63.80 -48.78 -4.13
N TYR A 87 -64.33 -48.91 -2.91
CA TYR A 87 -63.91 -49.95 -1.97
C TYR A 87 -65.13 -50.57 -1.27
N ASP A 88 -65.17 -51.90 -1.19
CA ASP A 88 -66.32 -52.62 -0.67
C ASP A 88 -66.09 -53.13 0.77
N LEU A 89 -66.84 -52.59 1.73
CA LEU A 89 -66.87 -53.06 3.12
C LEU A 89 -68.18 -53.80 3.47
N SER A 90 -69.03 -54.16 2.49
CA SER A 90 -70.33 -54.80 2.72
C SER A 90 -70.28 -56.16 3.42
N SER A 91 -69.20 -56.93 3.23
CA SER A 91 -69.00 -58.24 3.87
C SER A 91 -68.81 -58.17 5.39
N GLY A 92 -68.55 -56.97 5.91
CA GLY A 92 -68.37 -56.71 7.33
C GLY A 92 -69.02 -55.40 7.74
N GLN A 93 -70.21 -55.53 8.31
CA GLN A 93 -70.59 -54.81 9.53
C GLN A 93 -71.13 -53.35 9.38
N SER A 94 -71.85 -52.92 10.42
CA SER A 94 -72.69 -51.72 10.49
C SER A 94 -71.93 -50.40 10.27
N LEU A 95 -72.64 -49.29 10.03
CA LEU A 95 -72.04 -47.94 9.86
C LEU A 95 -71.01 -47.59 10.96
N LEU A 96 -71.21 -48.06 12.19
CA LEU A 96 -70.30 -47.82 13.32
C LEU A 96 -68.97 -48.57 13.19
N GLU A 97 -69.00 -49.78 12.66
CA GLU A 97 -67.81 -50.60 12.42
C GLU A 97 -67.04 -50.06 11.21
N ALA A 98 -67.74 -49.60 10.17
CA ALA A 98 -67.13 -48.84 9.07
C ALA A 98 -66.43 -47.58 9.60
N ARG A 99 -67.07 -46.81 10.50
CA ARG A 99 -66.46 -45.64 11.14
C ARG A 99 -65.20 -46.01 11.93
N ARG A 100 -65.24 -47.07 12.73
CA ARG A 100 -64.09 -47.52 13.53
C ARG A 100 -62.93 -47.92 12.61
N ARG A 101 -63.20 -48.72 11.59
CA ARG A 101 -62.18 -49.19 10.64
C ARG A 101 -61.54 -48.03 9.89
N LEU A 102 -62.33 -47.08 9.40
CA LEU A 102 -61.82 -45.91 8.69
C LEU A 102 -61.09 -44.91 9.60
N SER A 103 -61.43 -44.85 10.89
CA SER A 103 -60.82 -43.89 11.82
C SER A 103 -59.52 -44.41 12.46
N PHE A 104 -59.37 -45.73 12.62
CA PHE A 104 -58.26 -46.32 13.39
C PHE A 104 -57.42 -47.34 12.63
N ASP A 105 -58.07 -48.30 11.95
CA ASP A 105 -57.37 -49.44 11.34
C ASP A 105 -56.87 -49.11 9.91
N GLY A 106 -57.63 -48.28 9.19
CA GLY A 106 -57.40 -47.90 7.80
C GLY A 106 -57.79 -48.98 6.79
N ILE A 107 -57.85 -48.59 5.52
CA ILE A 107 -58.00 -49.51 4.39
C ILE A 107 -56.67 -49.66 3.65
N THR A 108 -56.39 -50.89 3.22
CA THR A 108 -55.23 -51.26 2.40
C THR A 108 -55.71 -51.41 0.97
N ALA A 109 -55.82 -50.29 0.26
CA ALA A 109 -56.14 -50.25 -1.16
C ALA A 109 -55.00 -49.55 -1.89
N ASP A 110 -54.58 -50.09 -3.03
CA ASP A 110 -53.56 -49.48 -3.89
C ASP A 110 -54.19 -48.28 -4.60
N GLY A 111 -54.16 -47.12 -3.96
CA GLY A 111 -54.76 -45.90 -4.50
C GLY A 111 -54.30 -44.63 -3.78
N GLU A 112 -54.47 -43.49 -4.45
CA GLU A 112 -54.04 -42.19 -3.92
C GLU A 112 -55.03 -41.64 -2.86
N PRO A 113 -54.54 -40.84 -1.89
CA PRO A 113 -55.39 -40.10 -0.96
C PRO A 113 -56.40 -39.20 -1.67
N GLY A 114 -57.64 -39.14 -1.19
CA GLY A 114 -58.69 -38.35 -1.81
C GLY A 114 -60.10 -38.79 -1.42
N LEU A 115 -61.10 -38.41 -2.22
CA LEU A 115 -62.50 -38.83 -2.04
C LEU A 115 -62.71 -40.25 -2.59
N TRP A 116 -63.17 -41.15 -1.72
CA TRP A 116 -63.47 -42.54 -2.04
C TRP A 116 -64.96 -42.83 -1.86
N ALA A 117 -65.49 -43.69 -2.72
CA ALA A 117 -66.82 -44.26 -2.59
C ALA A 117 -66.70 -45.61 -1.86
N ILE A 118 -67.24 -45.67 -0.65
CA ILE A 118 -67.10 -46.84 0.22
C ILE A 118 -68.48 -47.42 0.47
N ARG A 119 -68.70 -48.67 0.04
CA ARG A 119 -69.95 -49.39 0.32
C ARG A 119 -69.92 -49.95 1.72
N PHE A 120 -70.99 -49.76 2.48
CA PHE A 120 -71.19 -50.38 3.78
C PHE A 120 -72.61 -50.94 3.83
N GLY A 121 -72.78 -52.16 4.35
CA GLY A 121 -74.04 -52.89 4.22
C GLY A 121 -74.42 -53.23 2.77
N SER A 122 -75.67 -53.65 2.56
CA SER A 122 -76.16 -54.08 1.24
C SER A 122 -76.47 -52.91 0.31
N ASP A 123 -77.07 -51.85 0.81
CA ASP A 123 -77.74 -50.84 -0.03
C ASP A 123 -77.24 -49.41 0.21
N ALA A 124 -76.16 -49.23 0.97
CA ALA A 124 -75.66 -47.91 1.34
C ALA A 124 -74.20 -47.67 0.93
N LEU A 125 -73.93 -46.43 0.54
CA LEU A 125 -72.62 -45.94 0.11
C LEU A 125 -72.30 -44.63 0.82
N ILE A 126 -71.08 -44.48 1.33
CA ILE A 126 -70.57 -43.19 1.79
C ILE A 126 -69.52 -42.62 0.84
N LEU A 127 -69.53 -41.31 0.67
CA LEU A 127 -68.41 -40.57 0.08
C LEU A 127 -67.54 -40.01 1.20
N ALA A 128 -66.34 -40.56 1.37
CA ALA A 128 -65.42 -40.21 2.46
C ALA A 128 -64.07 -39.76 1.91
N ASN A 129 -63.50 -38.69 2.46
CA ASN A 129 -62.17 -38.22 2.09
C ASN A 129 -61.11 -38.92 2.95
N LEU A 130 -60.27 -39.74 2.32
CA LEU A 130 -59.23 -40.53 2.96
C LEU A 130 -57.84 -39.90 2.78
N ALA A 131 -57.04 -39.92 3.83
CA ALA A 131 -55.66 -39.47 3.87
C ALA A 131 -54.72 -40.63 4.21
N GLU A 132 -53.48 -40.58 3.74
CA GLU A 132 -52.47 -41.58 4.06
C GLU A 132 -52.02 -41.46 5.52
N SER A 133 -52.06 -42.57 6.25
CA SER A 133 -51.53 -42.67 7.60
C SER A 133 -50.02 -42.96 7.58
N LYS A 134 -49.33 -42.75 8.71
CA LYS A 134 -47.89 -43.05 8.82
C LYS A 134 -47.54 -44.52 8.56
N SER A 135 -48.51 -45.43 8.64
CA SER A 135 -48.36 -46.86 8.36
C SER A 135 -48.66 -47.23 6.90
N GLY A 136 -48.91 -46.27 6.01
CA GLY A 136 -49.21 -46.50 4.59
C GLY A 136 -50.65 -46.97 4.32
N SER A 137 -51.53 -46.97 5.34
CA SER A 137 -52.97 -47.25 5.18
C SER A 137 -53.77 -45.97 4.98
N LEU A 138 -54.85 -46.03 4.18
CA LEU A 138 -55.74 -44.89 3.98
C LEU A 138 -56.76 -44.81 5.13
N ILE A 139 -56.77 -43.69 5.85
CA ILE A 139 -57.65 -43.41 7.00
C ILE A 139 -58.48 -42.15 6.75
N LEU A 140 -59.57 -41.98 7.48
CA LEU A 140 -60.44 -40.80 7.35
C LEU A 140 -59.67 -39.49 7.64
N SER A 141 -59.74 -38.53 6.72
CA SER A 141 -59.19 -37.19 6.93
C SER A 141 -60.02 -36.40 7.95
N ARG A 142 -59.34 -35.65 8.85
CA ARG A 142 -59.96 -35.07 10.06
C ARG A 142 -61.17 -34.16 9.77
N ASN A 143 -62.21 -34.32 10.62
CA ASN A 143 -63.42 -33.51 10.81
C ASN A 143 -64.29 -33.29 9.55
N GLN A 144 -65.20 -34.23 9.28
CA GLN A 144 -66.14 -34.13 8.15
C GLN A 144 -67.52 -34.69 8.51
N ASN A 145 -68.54 -34.03 7.95
CA ASN A 145 -69.84 -34.62 7.74
C ASN A 145 -69.73 -35.60 6.56
N VAL A 146 -70.09 -36.86 6.80
CA VAL A 146 -70.05 -37.91 5.78
C VAL A 146 -71.44 -38.09 5.22
N TYR A 147 -71.55 -38.00 3.89
CA TYR A 147 -72.82 -38.09 3.18
C TYR A 147 -73.06 -39.55 2.77
N GLU A 148 -74.22 -40.06 3.15
CA GLU A 148 -74.73 -41.37 2.73
C GLU A 148 -75.59 -41.23 1.48
N TYR A 149 -75.41 -42.16 0.55
CA TYR A 149 -76.13 -42.29 -0.71
C TYR A 149 -76.62 -43.73 -0.86
N ASP A 150 -77.72 -43.91 -1.58
CA ASP A 150 -78.20 -45.24 -1.95
C ASP A 150 -77.21 -45.89 -2.93
N PHE A 151 -76.86 -47.15 -2.67
CA PHE A 151 -75.91 -47.90 -3.48
C PHE A 151 -76.60 -48.49 -4.72
N ASN A 152 -76.06 -48.20 -5.90
CA ASN A 152 -76.49 -48.78 -7.17
C ASN A 152 -75.39 -49.68 -7.73
N GLU A 153 -75.64 -51.00 -7.78
CA GLU A 153 -74.66 -51.98 -8.27
C GLU A 153 -74.23 -51.73 -9.71
N ASN A 154 -75.12 -51.19 -10.55
CA ASN A 154 -74.80 -50.83 -11.95
C ASN A 154 -73.85 -49.63 -12.06
N GLY A 155 -73.62 -48.89 -10.96
CA GLY A 155 -72.68 -47.78 -10.89
C GLY A 155 -71.22 -48.21 -10.70
N VAL A 156 -70.95 -49.49 -10.43
CA VAL A 156 -69.59 -50.02 -10.25
C VAL A 156 -68.93 -50.24 -11.61
N ILE A 157 -67.78 -49.59 -11.80
CA ILE A 157 -66.95 -49.65 -13.00
C ILE A 157 -65.71 -50.50 -12.70
N ILE A 158 -65.58 -51.64 -13.38
CA ILE A 158 -64.42 -52.54 -13.27
C ILE A 158 -63.57 -52.37 -14.53
N VAL A 159 -62.34 -51.87 -14.39
CA VAL A 159 -61.44 -51.65 -15.54
C VAL A 159 -60.43 -52.81 -15.63
N SER A 160 -60.57 -53.63 -16.67
CA SER A 160 -59.69 -54.79 -16.88
C SER A 160 -58.34 -54.36 -17.49
N GLY A 161 -57.22 -54.68 -16.83
CA GLY A 161 -55.86 -54.59 -17.42
C GLY A 161 -54.91 -53.51 -16.90
N ILE A 162 -55.24 -52.78 -15.82
CA ILE A 162 -54.33 -51.82 -15.15
C ILE A 162 -53.71 -52.52 -13.93
N SER A 163 -52.62 -53.29 -14.11
CA SER A 163 -51.88 -54.03 -13.07
C SER A 163 -52.63 -55.18 -12.36
N GLU A 164 -51.92 -55.99 -11.55
CA GLU A 164 -52.42 -57.22 -10.90
C GLU A 164 -53.54 -56.98 -9.86
N SER A 165 -53.84 -55.72 -9.52
CA SER A 165 -54.97 -55.30 -8.69
C SER A 165 -56.05 -54.62 -9.54
N GLU A 166 -57.28 -55.15 -9.54
CA GLU A 166 -58.41 -54.55 -10.26
C GLU A 166 -58.74 -53.15 -9.71
N ASN A 167 -58.55 -52.10 -10.53
CA ASN A 167 -58.97 -50.75 -10.17
C ASN A 167 -60.49 -50.62 -10.34
N LEU A 168 -61.19 -50.50 -9.22
CA LEU A 168 -62.63 -50.35 -9.13
C LEU A 168 -62.99 -48.87 -8.96
N PHE A 169 -63.98 -48.40 -9.72
CA PHE A 169 -64.54 -47.06 -9.58
C PHE A 169 -66.05 -47.13 -9.38
N TYR A 170 -66.63 -46.07 -8.81
CA TYR A 170 -68.07 -45.91 -8.66
C TYR A 170 -68.53 -44.61 -9.32
N MET A 171 -69.54 -44.72 -10.16
CA MET A 171 -70.21 -43.60 -10.81
C MET A 171 -71.59 -43.39 -10.17
N PRO A 172 -71.80 -42.28 -9.43
CA PRO A 172 -73.11 -41.98 -8.87
C PRO A 172 -74.14 -41.63 -9.95
N ASP A 173 -75.42 -41.81 -9.61
CA ASP A 173 -76.54 -41.36 -10.44
C ASP A 173 -76.64 -39.82 -10.47
N VAL A 174 -77.07 -39.28 -11.62
CA VAL A 174 -76.96 -37.84 -11.95
C VAL A 174 -77.73 -36.93 -11.00
N ASP A 175 -78.76 -37.45 -10.32
CA ASP A 175 -79.63 -36.71 -9.40
C ASP A 175 -79.62 -37.26 -7.96
N ALA A 176 -78.58 -38.00 -7.57
CA ALA A 176 -78.51 -38.60 -6.24
C ALA A 176 -78.31 -37.52 -5.14
N SER A 177 -79.37 -37.19 -4.41
CA SER A 177 -79.29 -36.41 -3.17
C SER A 177 -78.86 -37.31 -2.02
N PRO A 178 -78.03 -36.82 -1.07
CA PRO A 178 -77.64 -37.63 0.06
C PRO A 178 -78.86 -38.01 0.91
N THR A 179 -79.00 -39.30 1.18
CA THR A 179 -80.11 -39.87 1.96
C THR A 179 -79.99 -39.46 3.43
N GLN A 180 -78.75 -39.40 3.93
CA GLN A 180 -78.45 -38.99 5.30
C GLN A 180 -77.08 -38.30 5.41
N VAL A 181 -76.94 -37.41 6.39
CA VAL A 181 -75.66 -36.76 6.73
C VAL A 181 -75.23 -37.23 8.11
N HIS A 182 -74.08 -37.87 8.20
CA HIS A 182 -73.52 -38.38 9.45
C HIS A 182 -72.41 -37.45 9.95
N ASP A 183 -72.56 -36.95 11.17
CA ASP A 183 -71.50 -36.22 11.86
C ASP A 183 -70.52 -37.23 12.47
N TRP A 184 -69.34 -37.36 11.87
CA TRP A 184 -68.30 -38.27 12.33
C TRP A 184 -67.24 -37.58 13.19
N THR A 185 -67.54 -36.38 13.73
CA THR A 185 -66.67 -35.67 14.68
C THR A 185 -66.25 -36.58 15.84
N PRO A 186 -64.94 -36.66 16.18
CA PRO A 186 -64.45 -37.53 17.24
C PRO A 186 -65.11 -37.23 18.58
N ASP A 187 -65.45 -38.26 19.36
CA ASP A 187 -66.27 -38.16 20.59
C ASP A 187 -65.75 -37.10 21.58
N LYS A 188 -64.43 -36.92 21.67
CA LYS A 188 -63.80 -35.88 22.50
C LYS A 188 -64.19 -34.45 22.06
N GLN A 189 -64.22 -34.18 20.76
CA GLN A 189 -64.59 -32.87 20.22
C GLN A 189 -66.11 -32.65 20.18
N TYR A 190 -66.90 -33.72 20.05
CA TYR A 190 -68.35 -33.66 20.24
C TYR A 190 -68.69 -33.31 21.69
N ILE A 191 -68.02 -33.93 22.67
CA ILE A 191 -68.15 -33.59 24.09
C ILE A 191 -67.70 -32.14 24.35
N GLU A 192 -66.59 -31.67 23.76
CA GLU A 192 -66.16 -30.27 23.88
C GLU A 192 -67.14 -29.27 23.25
N ASN A 193 -67.76 -29.60 22.10
CA ASN A 193 -68.78 -28.75 21.47
C ASN A 193 -70.12 -28.75 22.21
N VAL A 194 -70.53 -29.89 22.78
CA VAL A 194 -71.71 -30.00 23.66
C VAL A 194 -71.48 -29.23 24.96
N ILE A 195 -70.28 -29.32 25.56
CA ILE A 195 -69.89 -28.50 26.72
C ILE A 195 -69.89 -27.01 26.37
N ARG A 196 -69.44 -26.64 25.17
CA ARG A 196 -69.42 -25.24 24.71
C ARG A 196 -70.82 -24.68 24.41
N LEU A 197 -71.77 -25.51 23.99
CA LEU A 197 -73.19 -25.13 23.90
C LEU A 197 -73.88 -25.07 25.28
N LEU A 198 -73.41 -25.86 26.25
CA LEU A 198 -73.89 -25.92 27.64
C LEU A 198 -73.14 -24.98 28.61
N SER A 199 -72.48 -23.93 28.09
CA SER A 199 -71.70 -22.93 28.86
C SER A 199 -72.49 -22.09 29.89
N CYS A 200 -73.65 -22.58 30.35
CA CYS A 200 -74.43 -22.04 31.47
C CYS A 200 -74.71 -23.08 32.57
N ALA A 201 -74.05 -24.24 32.62
CA ALA A 201 -74.26 -25.24 33.69
C ALA A 201 -72.94 -25.69 34.36
N ASP A 202 -72.76 -25.29 35.63
CA ASP A 202 -71.49 -25.37 36.39
C ASP A 202 -71.16 -26.74 37.04
N SER A 203 -71.82 -27.86 36.70
CA SER A 203 -71.35 -29.20 37.13
C SER A 203 -72.01 -30.37 36.38
N THR A 204 -71.37 -31.55 36.43
CA THR A 204 -71.93 -32.83 35.95
C THR A 204 -73.23 -33.25 36.66
N ALA A 205 -73.44 -32.82 37.91
CA ALA A 205 -74.71 -33.00 38.61
C ALA A 205 -75.82 -32.07 38.06
N ALA A 206 -75.45 -30.87 37.59
CA ALA A 206 -76.37 -29.96 36.92
C ALA A 206 -76.81 -30.53 35.56
N VAL A 207 -75.92 -31.20 34.82
CA VAL A 207 -76.25 -31.89 33.56
C VAL A 207 -77.24 -33.04 33.77
N ALA A 208 -77.07 -33.86 34.81
CA ALA A 208 -78.02 -34.92 35.17
C ALA A 208 -79.39 -34.36 35.61
N SER A 209 -79.40 -33.21 36.29
CA SER A 209 -80.64 -32.51 36.65
C SER A 209 -81.32 -31.86 35.45
N TRP A 210 -80.56 -31.32 34.49
CA TRP A 210 -81.08 -30.70 33.26
C TRP A 210 -81.70 -31.75 32.32
N LEU A 211 -81.06 -32.92 32.20
CA LEU A 211 -81.65 -34.09 31.51
C LEU A 211 -82.94 -34.56 32.19
N ARG A 212 -83.03 -34.52 33.53
CA ARG A 212 -84.29 -34.81 34.27
C ARG A 212 -85.37 -33.75 34.06
N VAL A 213 -84.99 -32.47 33.97
CA VAL A 213 -85.93 -31.36 33.74
C VAL A 213 -86.49 -31.43 32.31
N HIS A 214 -85.66 -31.73 31.30
CA HIS A 214 -86.14 -31.93 29.93
C HIS A 214 -87.02 -33.18 29.75
N THR A 215 -86.83 -34.23 30.57
CA THR A 215 -87.77 -35.37 30.60
C THR A 215 -89.08 -35.08 31.33
N ASN A 216 -89.10 -34.12 32.26
CA ASN A 216 -90.29 -33.79 33.05
C ASN A 216 -91.11 -32.64 32.46
N GLU A 217 -90.49 -31.72 31.72
CA GLU A 217 -91.16 -30.58 31.07
C GLU A 217 -91.95 -30.96 29.80
N GLN A 218 -91.72 -32.15 29.21
CA GLN A 218 -92.54 -32.69 28.11
C GLN A 218 -93.61 -33.70 28.55
N ASN A 219 -93.77 -33.96 29.85
CA ASN A 219 -94.84 -34.84 30.38
C ASN A 219 -96.17 -34.10 30.66
N GLY A 220 -96.31 -32.85 30.23
CA GLY A 220 -97.60 -32.16 30.14
C GLY A 220 -98.20 -32.36 28.75
N GLU A 221 -99.25 -33.19 28.68
CA GLU A 221 -100.17 -33.44 27.55
C GLU A 221 -99.84 -32.77 26.21
N LEU A 222 -99.57 -33.56 25.14
CA LEU A 222 -99.99 -33.26 23.76
C LEU A 222 -99.80 -34.49 22.84
N THR A 223 -100.60 -34.49 21.78
CA THR A 223 -101.13 -35.61 20.99
C THR A 223 -100.20 -36.21 19.94
N SER A 224 -100.57 -37.43 19.52
CA SER A 224 -99.98 -38.31 18.50
C SER A 224 -99.46 -37.66 17.20
N GLY A 225 -98.22 -37.98 16.85
CA GLY A 225 -97.60 -37.77 15.53
C GLY A 225 -96.25 -38.49 15.44
N THR A 226 -95.82 -38.93 14.25
CA THR A 226 -94.66 -39.80 13.97
C THR A 226 -93.28 -39.25 14.39
N GLU A 227 -93.19 -38.03 14.93
CA GLU A 227 -92.02 -37.52 15.69
C GLU A 227 -91.86 -38.17 17.08
N ALA A 228 -92.88 -38.90 17.55
CA ALA A 228 -92.88 -39.60 18.84
C ALA A 228 -91.91 -40.80 18.91
N LEU A 229 -91.52 -41.42 17.79
CA LEU A 229 -90.56 -42.54 17.80
C LEU A 229 -89.10 -42.08 17.91
N LEU A 230 -88.76 -40.90 17.37
CA LEU A 230 -87.43 -40.31 17.48
C LEU A 230 -87.23 -39.66 18.86
N ALA A 231 -88.26 -39.00 19.40
CA ALA A 231 -88.26 -38.49 20.78
C ALA A 231 -88.27 -39.63 21.82
N ALA A 232 -89.00 -40.73 21.58
CA ALA A 232 -88.99 -41.93 22.42
C ALA A 232 -87.66 -42.70 22.38
N ALA A 233 -87.00 -42.78 21.21
CA ALA A 233 -85.69 -43.41 21.09
C ALA A 233 -84.58 -42.56 21.75
N GLN A 234 -84.66 -41.23 21.66
CA GLN A 234 -83.74 -40.32 22.35
C GLN A 234 -83.97 -40.28 23.87
N THR A 235 -85.21 -40.43 24.35
CA THR A 235 -85.51 -40.58 25.80
C THR A 235 -85.11 -41.94 26.36
N LEU A 236 -85.21 -43.03 25.60
CA LEU A 236 -84.67 -44.34 25.99
C LEU A 236 -83.13 -44.33 25.99
N ARG A 237 -82.49 -43.66 25.01
CA ARG A 237 -81.03 -43.50 24.97
C ARG A 237 -80.51 -42.63 26.11
N ALA A 238 -81.22 -41.56 26.47
CA ALA A 238 -80.88 -40.71 27.61
C ALA A 238 -81.14 -41.41 28.96
N GLY A 239 -82.18 -42.25 29.06
CA GLY A 239 -82.49 -43.05 30.24
C GLY A 239 -81.50 -44.20 30.48
N GLU A 240 -81.06 -44.90 29.41
CA GLU A 240 -80.01 -45.91 29.51
C GLU A 240 -78.64 -45.28 29.80
N LEU A 241 -78.34 -44.10 29.25
CA LEU A 241 -77.13 -43.36 29.60
C LEU A 241 -77.16 -42.89 31.05
N ALA A 242 -78.30 -42.41 31.54
CA ALA A 242 -78.46 -42.00 32.94
C ALA A 242 -78.31 -43.18 33.90
N LYS A 243 -78.83 -44.35 33.55
CA LYS A 243 -78.72 -45.56 34.37
C LYS A 243 -77.32 -46.16 34.35
N LYS A 244 -76.65 -46.17 33.18
CA LYS A 244 -75.24 -46.56 33.10
C LYS A 244 -74.33 -45.56 33.82
N LEU A 245 -74.64 -44.27 33.78
CA LEU A 245 -73.92 -43.26 34.56
C LEU A 245 -74.19 -43.41 36.07
N GLU A 246 -75.38 -43.78 36.52
CA GLU A 246 -75.66 -44.07 37.94
C GLU A 246 -74.96 -45.37 38.40
N GLU A 247 -74.95 -46.42 37.56
CA GLU A 247 -74.25 -47.67 37.86
C GLU A 247 -72.73 -47.45 37.86
N GLU A 248 -72.17 -46.71 36.89
CA GLU A 248 -70.76 -46.33 36.88
C GLU A 248 -70.39 -45.34 37.98
N ASP A 249 -71.25 -44.39 38.37
CA ASP A 249 -71.02 -43.51 39.51
C ASP A 249 -71.11 -44.28 40.83
N SER A 250 -71.95 -45.31 40.93
CA SER A 250 -72.00 -46.21 42.08
C SER A 250 -70.75 -47.10 42.16
N LEU A 251 -70.26 -47.60 41.01
CA LEU A 251 -69.05 -48.40 40.92
C LEU A 251 -67.80 -47.55 41.13
N ALA A 252 -67.81 -46.30 40.66
CA ALA A 252 -66.76 -45.31 40.91
C ALA A 252 -66.77 -44.83 42.37
N ARG A 253 -67.93 -44.70 43.02
CA ARG A 253 -68.02 -44.45 44.47
C ARG A 253 -67.51 -45.64 45.28
N GLN A 254 -67.85 -46.87 44.91
CA GLN A 254 -67.33 -48.06 45.57
C GLN A 254 -65.82 -48.24 45.33
N PHE A 255 -65.34 -47.92 44.13
CA PHE A 255 -63.91 -47.95 43.80
C PHE A 255 -63.15 -46.82 44.50
N THR A 256 -63.69 -45.61 44.58
CA THR A 256 -63.07 -44.49 45.33
C THR A 256 -63.11 -44.74 46.84
N GLU A 257 -64.18 -45.30 47.41
CA GLU A 257 -64.20 -45.72 48.82
C GLU A 257 -63.21 -46.86 49.11
N ALA A 258 -63.03 -47.81 48.18
CA ALA A 258 -62.03 -48.88 48.31
C ALA A 258 -60.59 -48.33 48.18
N VAL A 259 -60.36 -47.41 47.23
CA VAL A 259 -59.06 -46.75 47.01
C VAL A 259 -58.71 -45.80 48.15
N LEU A 260 -59.68 -45.12 48.77
CA LEU A 260 -59.47 -44.25 49.93
C LEU A 260 -59.23 -45.04 51.23
N LYS A 261 -59.71 -46.28 51.34
CA LYS A 261 -59.42 -47.18 52.48
C LYS A 261 -58.06 -47.87 52.37
N ASP A 262 -57.45 -47.90 51.18
CA ASP A 262 -56.12 -48.48 50.96
C ASP A 262 -54.99 -47.44 51.16
N GLN A 263 -54.31 -47.52 52.31
CA GLN A 263 -53.21 -46.62 52.67
C GLN A 263 -52.04 -46.62 51.66
N HIS A 264 -51.90 -47.68 50.86
CA HIS A 264 -50.85 -47.75 49.84
C HIS A 264 -51.15 -46.82 48.65
N ILE A 265 -52.42 -46.75 48.23
CA ILE A 265 -52.82 -45.95 47.07
C ILE A 265 -52.82 -44.45 47.43
N THR A 266 -53.21 -44.07 48.64
CA THR A 266 -53.10 -42.68 49.11
C THR A 266 -51.65 -42.18 49.08
N ARG A 267 -50.68 -43.00 49.49
CA ARG A 267 -49.25 -42.64 49.44
C ARG A 267 -48.73 -42.48 48.02
N LEU A 268 -49.19 -43.34 47.09
CA LEU A 268 -48.84 -43.22 45.67
C LEU A 268 -49.45 -41.97 45.03
N LEU A 269 -50.69 -41.62 45.36
CA LEU A 269 -51.33 -40.39 44.91
C LEU A 269 -50.62 -39.15 45.46
N ASP A 270 -50.30 -39.11 46.76
CA ASP A 270 -49.52 -38.02 47.36
C ASP A 270 -48.13 -37.89 46.72
N HIS A 271 -47.49 -39.01 46.38
CA HIS A 271 -46.20 -39.01 45.69
C HIS A 271 -46.33 -38.47 44.27
N GLN A 272 -47.37 -38.87 43.52
CA GLN A 272 -47.63 -38.37 42.18
C GLN A 272 -48.02 -36.88 42.18
N ILE A 273 -48.84 -36.43 43.12
CA ILE A 273 -49.18 -35.00 43.28
C ILE A 273 -47.92 -34.18 43.55
N LYS A 274 -47.01 -34.67 44.41
CA LYS A 274 -45.73 -34.01 44.67
C LYS A 274 -44.82 -34.00 43.44
N ASN A 275 -44.82 -35.06 42.63
CA ASN A 275 -44.04 -35.13 41.39
C ASN A 275 -44.58 -34.17 40.34
N ILE A 276 -45.88 -34.16 40.08
CA ILE A 276 -46.53 -33.21 39.16
C ILE A 276 -46.27 -31.77 39.61
N ALA A 277 -46.48 -31.45 40.89
CA ALA A 277 -46.20 -30.11 41.42
C ALA A 277 -44.71 -29.71 41.29
N LYS A 278 -43.79 -30.69 41.35
CA LYS A 278 -42.35 -30.44 41.14
C LYS A 278 -42.06 -30.19 39.66
N GLU A 279 -42.64 -30.97 38.76
CA GLU A 279 -42.51 -30.81 37.30
C GLU A 279 -43.08 -29.47 36.83
N GLU A 280 -44.29 -29.10 37.29
CA GLU A 280 -44.89 -27.79 37.00
C GLU A 280 -44.06 -26.62 37.53
N ARG A 281 -43.50 -26.74 38.75
CA ARG A 281 -42.59 -25.73 39.29
C ARG A 281 -41.31 -25.58 38.46
N VAL A 282 -40.79 -26.67 37.91
CA VAL A 282 -39.62 -26.63 37.02
C VAL A 282 -40.00 -26.00 35.68
N ALA A 283 -41.14 -26.36 35.10
CA ALA A 283 -41.63 -25.80 33.85
C ALA A 283 -41.87 -24.28 33.97
N LEU A 284 -42.57 -23.83 35.02
CA LEU A 284 -42.82 -22.41 35.29
C LEU A 284 -41.53 -21.63 35.51
N ARG A 285 -40.54 -22.19 36.24
CA ARG A 285 -39.22 -21.55 36.40
C ARG A 285 -38.47 -21.45 35.08
N ALA A 286 -38.53 -22.48 34.24
CA ALA A 286 -37.89 -22.46 32.92
C ALA A 286 -38.54 -21.42 32.00
N GLU A 287 -39.86 -21.31 32.02
CA GLU A 287 -40.59 -20.28 31.27
C GLU A 287 -40.26 -18.87 31.75
N GLN A 288 -40.25 -18.64 33.07
CA GLN A 288 -39.85 -17.36 33.67
C GLN A 288 -38.40 -17.00 33.32
N HIS A 289 -37.46 -17.95 33.42
CA HIS A 289 -36.07 -17.72 33.07
C HIS A 289 -35.92 -17.39 31.57
N LYS A 290 -36.65 -18.08 30.70
CA LYS A 290 -36.65 -17.81 29.26
C LYS A 290 -37.25 -16.44 28.93
N ALA A 291 -38.29 -16.02 29.64
CA ALA A 291 -38.88 -14.69 29.49
C ALA A 291 -37.88 -13.59 29.94
N LEU A 292 -37.26 -13.75 31.11
CA LEU A 292 -36.24 -12.82 31.61
C LEU A 292 -35.03 -12.74 30.69
N GLU A 293 -34.54 -13.86 30.19
CA GLU A 293 -33.40 -13.89 29.27
C GLU A 293 -33.71 -13.18 27.95
N LYS A 294 -34.94 -13.34 27.44
CA LYS A 294 -35.42 -12.60 26.28
C LYS A 294 -35.46 -11.10 26.56
N GLU A 295 -36.01 -10.66 27.68
CA GLU A 295 -36.02 -9.25 28.08
C GLU A 295 -34.62 -8.68 28.24
N PHE A 296 -33.71 -9.37 28.94
CA PHE A 296 -32.31 -8.98 29.07
C PHE A 296 -31.58 -8.93 27.72
N SER A 297 -31.91 -9.80 26.78
CA SER A 297 -31.31 -9.77 25.44
C SER A 297 -31.77 -8.56 24.62
N ILE A 298 -33.05 -8.19 24.75
CA ILE A 298 -33.63 -6.99 24.11
C ILE A 298 -33.01 -5.74 24.72
N GLU A 299 -32.93 -5.67 26.05
CA GLU A 299 -32.36 -4.51 26.74
C GLU A 299 -30.85 -4.37 26.46
N ARG A 300 -30.08 -5.47 26.46
CA ARG A 300 -28.67 -5.45 26.05
C ARG A 300 -28.49 -4.97 24.62
N ARG A 301 -29.40 -5.35 23.70
CA ARG A 301 -29.37 -4.88 22.32
C ARG A 301 -29.63 -3.38 22.24
N ARG A 302 -30.69 -2.89 22.90
CA ARG A 302 -31.02 -1.46 22.95
C ARG A 302 -29.86 -0.62 23.50
N ARG A 303 -29.23 -1.07 24.60
CA ARG A 303 -28.08 -0.36 25.17
C ARG A 303 -26.88 -0.34 24.23
N ARG A 304 -26.61 -1.43 23.51
CA ARG A 304 -25.55 -1.45 22.50
C ARG A 304 -25.84 -0.49 21.36
N GLU A 305 -27.07 -0.47 20.84
CA GLU A 305 -27.48 0.45 19.79
C GLU A 305 -27.33 1.91 20.25
N VAL A 306 -27.74 2.24 21.47
CA VAL A 306 -27.54 3.60 22.04
C VAL A 306 -26.06 3.95 22.13
N ILE A 307 -25.23 3.09 22.71
CA ILE A 307 -23.79 3.32 22.83
C ILE A 307 -23.14 3.49 21.45
N GLU A 308 -23.51 2.67 20.48
CA GLU A 308 -22.99 2.75 19.11
C GLU A 308 -23.38 4.08 18.45
N THR A 309 -24.61 4.56 18.65
CA THR A 309 -25.02 5.89 18.18
C THR A 309 -24.28 7.02 18.88
N GLU A 310 -24.09 6.95 20.19
CA GLU A 310 -23.33 7.95 20.96
C GLU A 310 -21.86 7.98 20.55
N MET A 311 -21.23 6.81 20.35
CA MET A 311 -19.86 6.70 19.85
C MET A 311 -19.73 7.28 18.44
N ALA A 312 -20.66 6.98 17.53
CA ALA A 312 -20.64 7.51 16.17
C ALA A 312 -20.78 9.04 16.15
N VAL A 313 -21.65 9.59 17.01
CA VAL A 313 -21.78 11.04 17.17
C VAL A 313 -20.49 11.64 17.74
N PHE A 314 -19.95 11.07 18.82
CA PHE A 314 -18.73 11.54 19.46
C PHE A 314 -17.51 11.49 18.52
N GLU A 315 -17.35 10.42 17.75
CA GLU A 315 -16.27 10.32 16.76
C GLU A 315 -16.42 11.37 15.67
N LYS A 316 -17.66 11.60 15.20
CA LYS A 316 -17.92 12.60 14.16
C LYS A 316 -17.64 14.02 14.68
N THR A 317 -18.07 14.36 15.88
CA THR A 317 -17.81 15.68 16.49
C THR A 317 -16.33 15.87 16.77
N SER A 318 -15.67 14.87 17.35
CA SER A 318 -14.23 14.94 17.64
C SER A 318 -13.40 15.09 16.37
N LYS A 319 -13.74 14.35 15.30
CA LYS A 319 -13.09 14.48 13.99
C LYS A 319 -13.27 15.88 13.42
N SER A 320 -14.49 16.43 13.42
CA SER A 320 -14.73 17.78 12.92
C SER A 320 -13.98 18.86 13.72
N GLU A 321 -13.92 18.74 15.04
CA GLU A 321 -13.19 19.71 15.88
C GLU A 321 -11.67 19.65 15.63
N ILE A 322 -11.12 18.45 15.44
CA ILE A 322 -9.69 18.27 15.11
C ILE A 322 -9.40 18.82 13.72
N GLU A 323 -10.25 18.53 12.72
CA GLU A 323 -10.11 19.05 11.36
C GLU A 323 -10.19 20.59 11.32
N GLU A 324 -11.10 21.20 12.08
CA GLU A 324 -11.20 22.66 12.19
C GLU A 324 -9.94 23.26 12.84
N LYS A 325 -9.45 22.68 13.95
CA LYS A 325 -8.20 23.13 14.58
C LYS A 325 -7.00 22.99 13.64
N LEU A 326 -6.92 21.89 12.88
CA LEU A 326 -5.87 21.71 11.88
C LEU A 326 -5.96 22.74 10.75
N ALA A 327 -7.17 23.09 10.29
CA ALA A 327 -7.36 24.12 9.28
C ALA A 327 -6.93 25.51 9.80
N GLN A 328 -7.31 25.86 11.03
CA GLN A 328 -6.89 27.11 11.68
C GLN A 328 -5.37 27.19 11.85
N LEU A 329 -4.73 26.11 12.28
CA LEU A 329 -3.27 26.06 12.42
C LEU A 329 -2.55 26.21 11.08
N ARG A 330 -3.04 25.54 10.02
CA ARG A 330 -2.50 25.68 8.66
C ARG A 330 -2.62 27.11 8.16
N GLN A 331 -3.77 27.74 8.33
CA GLN A 331 -3.96 29.12 7.90
C GLN A 331 -3.00 30.07 8.65
N LEU A 332 -2.84 29.90 9.96
CA LEU A 332 -1.93 30.71 10.75
C LEU A 332 -0.45 30.50 10.36
N GLU A 333 -0.08 29.27 9.99
CA GLU A 333 1.25 28.95 9.49
C GLU A 333 1.49 29.53 8.08
N GLU A 334 0.51 29.45 7.19
CA GLU A 334 0.55 30.09 5.86
C GLU A 334 0.68 31.62 5.96
N GLU A 335 -0.08 32.26 6.86
CA GLU A 335 0.02 33.70 7.12
C GLU A 335 1.42 34.08 7.64
N LYS A 336 1.99 33.30 8.56
CA LYS A 336 3.37 33.51 9.03
C LYS A 336 4.39 33.36 7.91
N LEU A 337 4.27 32.31 7.10
CA LEU A 337 5.16 32.08 5.95
C LEU A 337 5.07 33.21 4.94
N HIS A 338 3.87 33.76 4.69
CA HIS A 338 3.70 34.92 3.83
C HIS A 338 4.36 36.19 4.38
N ILE A 339 4.22 36.46 5.68
CA ILE A 339 4.89 37.59 6.33
C ILE A 339 6.42 37.43 6.26
N ASP A 340 6.94 36.26 6.63
CA ASP A 340 8.37 35.97 6.58
C ASP A 340 8.93 36.07 5.15
N PHE A 341 8.16 35.61 4.16
CA PHE A 341 8.54 35.71 2.76
C PHE A 341 8.57 37.17 2.29
N ALA A 342 7.55 37.97 2.64
CA ALA A 342 7.51 39.38 2.30
C ALA A 342 8.64 40.18 2.98
N GLU A 343 8.97 39.87 4.24
CA GLU A 343 10.09 40.48 4.95
C GLU A 343 11.43 40.12 4.32
N LYS A 344 11.66 38.84 4.01
CA LYS A 344 12.87 38.39 3.31
C LYS A 344 12.99 39.05 1.94
N GLN A 345 11.90 39.13 1.18
CA GLN A 345 11.88 39.78 -0.12
C GLN A 345 12.22 41.27 0.01
N ALA A 346 11.63 41.99 0.96
CA ALA A 346 11.94 43.40 1.20
C ALA A 346 13.40 43.62 1.60
N ASN A 347 13.97 42.76 2.45
CA ASN A 347 15.38 42.82 2.85
C ASN A 347 16.33 42.55 1.67
N ILE A 348 15.99 41.57 0.80
CA ILE A 348 16.76 41.29 -0.42
C ILE A 348 16.68 42.48 -1.38
N GLU A 349 15.50 43.04 -1.62
CA GLU A 349 15.33 44.20 -2.49
C GLU A 349 16.09 45.43 -1.96
N GLN A 350 16.09 45.65 -0.64
CA GLN A 350 16.82 46.74 -0.02
C GLN A 350 18.35 46.56 -0.15
N THR A 351 18.86 45.37 0.12
CA THR A 351 20.31 45.06 0.00
C THR A 351 20.77 45.18 -1.45
N LEU A 352 20.03 44.60 -2.40
CA LEU A 352 20.30 44.74 -3.83
C LEU A 352 20.29 46.21 -4.28
N LYS A 353 19.37 47.03 -3.76
CA LYS A 353 19.32 48.46 -4.08
C LYS A 353 20.53 49.22 -3.53
N GLN A 354 20.99 48.87 -2.33
CA GLN A 354 22.20 49.45 -1.72
C GLN A 354 23.46 49.05 -2.49
N GLU A 355 23.61 47.76 -2.81
CA GLU A 355 24.73 47.24 -3.60
C GLU A 355 24.76 47.86 -5.00
N LYS A 356 23.60 47.96 -5.66
CA LYS A 356 23.50 48.62 -6.97
C LYS A 356 23.96 50.08 -6.89
N ALA A 357 23.49 50.84 -5.91
CA ALA A 357 23.89 52.24 -5.73
C ALA A 357 25.40 52.37 -5.45
N TYR A 358 25.95 51.46 -4.63
CA TYR A 358 27.38 51.40 -4.37
C TYR A 358 28.18 51.11 -5.64
N LEU A 359 27.81 50.09 -6.41
CA LEU A 359 28.47 49.74 -7.68
C LEU A 359 28.37 50.86 -8.71
N GLU A 360 27.22 51.53 -8.82
CA GLU A 360 27.07 52.69 -9.72
C GLU A 360 27.99 53.86 -9.32
N SER A 361 28.15 54.10 -8.02
CA SER A 361 29.09 55.11 -7.51
C SER A 361 30.55 54.73 -7.79
N GLU A 362 30.89 53.45 -7.63
CA GLU A 362 32.23 52.92 -7.88
C GLU A 362 32.58 52.96 -9.37
N ILE A 363 31.63 52.59 -10.24
CA ILE A 363 31.79 52.71 -11.69
C ILE A 363 32.02 54.17 -12.09
N SER A 364 31.30 55.11 -11.48
CA SER A 364 31.47 56.54 -11.76
C SER A 364 32.87 57.01 -11.33
N ARG A 365 33.31 56.63 -10.12
CA ARG A 365 34.65 56.92 -9.61
C ARG A 365 35.75 56.34 -10.50
N LEU A 366 35.61 55.09 -10.94
CA LEU A 366 36.56 54.43 -11.83
C LEU A 366 36.58 55.07 -13.22
N LYS A 367 35.44 55.52 -13.73
CA LYS A 367 35.37 56.28 -15.00
C LYS A 367 36.13 57.60 -14.89
N ASP A 368 35.94 58.34 -13.81
CA ASP A 368 36.65 59.60 -13.58
C ASP A 368 38.17 59.36 -13.46
N ALA A 369 38.58 58.36 -12.68
CA ALA A 369 39.99 57.97 -12.56
C ALA A 369 40.59 57.54 -13.91
N ASN A 370 39.83 56.83 -14.75
CA ASN A 370 40.29 56.43 -16.07
C ASN A 370 40.40 57.63 -17.02
N ALA A 371 39.50 58.61 -16.93
CA ALA A 371 39.61 59.85 -17.70
C ALA A 371 40.87 60.65 -17.30
N ASP A 372 41.16 60.73 -15.99
CA ASP A 372 42.38 61.36 -15.47
C ASP A 372 43.64 60.64 -15.95
N LEU A 373 43.67 59.31 -15.89
CA LEU A 373 44.80 58.51 -16.39
C LEU A 373 44.96 58.64 -17.92
N CYS A 374 43.87 58.74 -18.68
CA CYS A 374 43.93 59.02 -20.11
C CYS A 374 44.56 60.39 -20.37
N ALA A 375 44.17 61.42 -19.63
CA ALA A 375 44.75 62.76 -19.75
C ALA A 375 46.24 62.78 -19.36
N GLN A 376 46.63 62.05 -18.30
CA GLN A 376 48.03 61.90 -17.92
C GLN A 376 48.85 61.17 -18.99
N ASN A 377 48.33 60.09 -19.55
CA ASN A 377 48.98 59.36 -20.65
C ASN A 377 49.15 60.24 -21.89
N GLU A 378 48.15 61.03 -22.25
CA GLU A 378 48.24 61.93 -23.40
C GLU A 378 49.27 63.04 -23.15
N ASN A 379 49.32 63.60 -21.94
CA ASN A 379 50.36 64.54 -21.56
C ASN A 379 51.76 63.89 -21.62
N GLN A 380 51.92 62.67 -21.10
CA GLN A 380 53.18 61.91 -21.21
C GLN A 380 53.55 61.62 -22.66
N ARG A 381 52.58 61.31 -23.53
CA ARG A 381 52.82 61.14 -24.98
C ARG A 381 53.29 62.42 -25.64
N GLN A 382 52.71 63.57 -25.28
CA GLN A 382 53.16 64.86 -25.79
C GLN A 382 54.58 65.18 -25.31
N ILE A 383 54.90 64.91 -24.05
CA ILE A 383 56.26 65.05 -23.50
C ILE A 383 57.23 64.12 -24.24
N LEU A 384 56.87 62.85 -24.43
CA LEU A 384 57.69 61.90 -25.18
C LEU A 384 57.88 62.35 -26.63
N ALA A 385 56.84 62.85 -27.30
CA ALA A 385 56.93 63.39 -28.65
C ALA A 385 57.90 64.59 -28.72
N SER A 386 57.85 65.49 -27.73
CA SER A 386 58.78 66.61 -27.64
C SER A 386 60.22 66.14 -27.40
N LEU A 387 60.43 65.17 -26.51
CA LEU A 387 61.74 64.57 -26.24
C LEU A 387 62.27 63.79 -27.44
N THR A 388 61.40 63.15 -28.24
CA THR A 388 61.82 62.51 -29.49
C THR A 388 62.23 63.53 -30.54
N CYS A 389 61.54 64.67 -30.65
CA CYS A 389 61.99 65.76 -31.53
C CYS A 389 63.34 66.32 -31.05
N GLU A 390 63.51 66.58 -29.75
CA GLU A 390 64.79 67.01 -29.18
C GLU A 390 65.90 65.99 -29.41
N HIS A 391 65.57 64.69 -29.31
CA HIS A 391 66.49 63.61 -29.61
C HIS A 391 66.83 63.54 -31.10
N GLU A 392 65.88 63.75 -32.00
CA GLU A 392 66.10 63.84 -33.45
C GLU A 392 66.98 65.05 -33.81
N ASP A 393 66.77 66.20 -33.17
CA ASP A 393 67.63 67.38 -33.31
C ASP A 393 69.05 67.12 -32.77
N CYS A 394 69.16 66.45 -31.62
CA CYS A 394 70.44 66.01 -31.07
C CYS A 394 71.12 64.97 -31.97
N LEU A 395 70.36 64.04 -32.57
CA LEU A 395 70.87 63.07 -33.53
C LEU A 395 71.36 63.77 -34.80
N ALA A 396 70.64 64.77 -35.32
CA ALA A 396 71.11 65.55 -36.46
C ALA A 396 72.44 66.27 -36.14
N SER A 397 72.57 66.82 -34.93
CA SER A 397 73.84 67.42 -34.47
C SER A 397 74.95 66.38 -34.25
N LEU A 398 74.59 65.17 -33.82
CA LEU A 398 75.52 64.05 -33.69
C LEU A 398 75.92 63.52 -35.07
N THR A 399 75.05 63.48 -36.07
CA THR A 399 75.39 63.06 -37.43
C THR A 399 76.37 64.02 -38.09
N ASP A 400 76.25 65.33 -37.82
CA ASP A 400 77.23 66.33 -38.27
C ASP A 400 78.60 66.12 -37.59
N ILE A 401 78.60 65.76 -36.30
CA ILE A 401 79.83 65.39 -35.57
C ILE A 401 80.37 64.03 -36.06
N GLU A 402 79.49 63.10 -36.40
CA GLU A 402 79.82 61.76 -36.90
C GLU A 402 80.41 61.81 -38.30
N GLU A 403 79.98 62.71 -39.19
CA GLU A 403 80.66 62.96 -40.48
C GLU A 403 82.10 63.45 -40.26
N HIS A 404 82.32 64.32 -39.26
CA HIS A 404 83.65 64.77 -38.88
C HIS A 404 84.51 63.67 -38.23
N THR A 405 83.91 62.72 -37.50
CA THR A 405 84.62 61.57 -36.95
C THR A 405 84.77 60.40 -37.94
N ALA A 406 83.86 60.22 -38.90
CA ALA A 406 83.92 59.19 -39.95
C ALA A 406 85.13 59.41 -40.87
N GLN A 407 85.50 60.67 -41.12
CA GLN A 407 86.76 61.01 -41.80
C GLN A 407 88.01 60.56 -41.00
N ALA A 408 87.91 60.42 -39.67
CA ALA A 408 88.96 59.91 -38.79
C ALA A 408 88.86 58.39 -38.52
N GLN A 409 87.65 57.81 -38.64
CA GLN A 409 87.35 56.39 -38.41
C GLN A 409 87.64 55.50 -39.62
N ILE A 410 87.63 56.01 -40.85
CA ILE A 410 88.04 55.25 -42.07
C ILE A 410 89.48 54.70 -41.98
N GLU A 411 90.34 55.31 -41.17
CA GLU A 411 91.71 54.86 -40.89
C GLU A 411 91.79 53.77 -39.79
N LEU A 412 90.76 53.66 -38.93
CA LEU A 412 90.69 52.71 -37.81
C LEU A 412 89.80 51.48 -38.10
N GLU A 413 88.82 51.59 -38.99
CA GLU A 413 87.82 50.55 -39.31
C GLU A 413 88.25 49.47 -40.32
N LYS A 414 89.54 49.40 -40.67
CA LYS A 414 90.10 48.23 -41.37
C LYS A 414 90.37 47.03 -40.45
N ILE A 415 90.26 47.17 -39.12
CA ILE A 415 90.72 46.14 -38.16
C ILE A 415 89.57 45.44 -37.39
N ASP A 416 88.43 46.08 -37.12
CA ASP A 416 87.44 45.54 -36.15
C ASP A 416 86.09 45.09 -36.75
N ILE A 417 85.97 45.02 -38.07
CA ILE A 417 84.89 44.25 -38.70
C ILE A 417 85.27 42.76 -38.62
N ALA A 418 84.62 41.98 -37.75
CA ALA A 418 84.06 40.69 -38.20
C ALA A 418 83.36 39.83 -37.12
N ILE A 419 83.63 39.97 -35.82
CA ILE A 419 83.25 38.86 -34.91
C ILE A 419 82.64 39.39 -33.60
N ALA A 420 81.30 39.41 -33.49
CA ALA A 420 80.59 38.61 -32.47
C ALA A 420 79.19 39.10 -32.03
N GLU A 421 78.85 40.40 -32.01
CA GLU A 421 77.83 40.84 -31.01
C GLU A 421 76.38 41.11 -31.47
N LYS A 422 76.07 41.14 -32.77
CA LYS A 422 74.73 41.57 -33.22
C LYS A 422 73.62 40.50 -33.11
N ALA A 423 73.94 39.23 -32.92
CA ALA A 423 72.96 38.15 -33.01
C ALA A 423 72.19 37.84 -31.70
N ARG A 424 72.51 38.46 -30.56
CA ARG A 424 71.98 38.01 -29.24
C ARG A 424 70.91 38.87 -28.56
N ARG A 425 70.54 40.07 -29.05
CA ARG A 425 69.75 41.04 -28.24
C ARG A 425 68.28 41.30 -28.63
N MET A 426 67.69 40.65 -29.65
CA MET A 426 66.31 40.96 -30.09
C MET A 426 65.20 39.97 -29.66
N ALA A 427 65.46 39.05 -28.72
CA ALA A 427 64.45 38.07 -28.25
C ALA A 427 63.90 38.33 -26.82
N TYR A 428 64.31 39.39 -26.13
CA TYR A 428 64.03 39.59 -24.70
C TYR A 428 63.11 40.79 -24.35
N SER A 429 62.55 41.51 -25.33
CA SER A 429 61.87 42.80 -25.06
C SER A 429 60.34 42.74 -24.87
N ALA A 430 59.69 41.58 -24.97
CA ALA A 430 58.22 41.48 -24.95
C ALA A 430 57.62 40.89 -23.65
N ILE A 431 58.43 40.61 -22.62
CA ILE A 431 57.98 40.01 -21.36
C ILE A 431 58.18 41.03 -20.24
N PRO A 432 57.16 41.32 -19.41
CA PRO A 432 57.35 42.09 -18.19
C PRO A 432 58.41 41.43 -17.31
N GLU A 433 59.50 42.14 -17.07
CA GLU A 433 60.62 41.61 -16.28
C GLU A 433 60.16 41.30 -14.85
N VAL A 434 60.28 40.04 -14.42
CA VAL A 434 60.17 39.67 -13.00
C VAL A 434 61.32 40.32 -12.22
N ARG A 435 61.03 41.47 -11.60
CA ARG A 435 61.97 42.16 -10.71
C ARG A 435 61.90 41.58 -9.31
N LEU A 436 62.91 40.80 -8.95
CA LEU A 436 63.17 40.41 -7.57
C LEU A 436 63.84 41.58 -6.82
N PRO A 437 63.64 41.72 -5.50
CA PRO A 437 64.36 42.70 -4.70
C PRO A 437 65.87 42.52 -4.80
N VAL A 438 66.63 43.62 -4.66
CA VAL A 438 68.06 43.70 -5.04
C VAL A 438 68.97 42.83 -4.16
N GLN A 439 68.56 42.45 -2.95
CA GLN A 439 69.25 41.48 -2.08
C GLN A 439 68.36 41.14 -0.87
N ALA A 440 68.26 39.85 -0.53
CA ALA A 440 67.70 39.37 0.73
C ALA A 440 68.79 38.58 1.47
N ARG A 441 68.63 38.38 2.79
CA ARG A 441 69.58 37.58 3.56
C ARG A 441 69.51 36.14 3.09
N VAL A 442 70.66 35.56 2.71
CA VAL A 442 70.75 34.12 2.40
C VAL A 442 70.73 33.33 3.70
N VAL A 443 69.87 32.31 3.77
CA VAL A 443 69.61 31.50 4.97
C VAL A 443 69.76 30.03 4.63
N SER A 444 70.48 29.26 5.45
CA SER A 444 70.60 27.80 5.28
C SER A 444 69.31 27.07 5.67
N CYS A 445 69.18 25.79 5.34
CA CYS A 445 68.05 24.98 5.82
C CYS A 445 67.92 25.00 7.37
N GLU A 446 69.02 24.89 8.11
CA GLU A 446 69.01 24.93 9.58
C GLU A 446 68.51 26.27 10.13
N GLU A 447 69.02 27.37 9.59
CA GLU A 447 68.58 28.71 9.97
C GLU A 447 67.12 28.98 9.57
N PHE A 448 66.67 28.42 8.43
CA PHE A 448 65.28 28.50 8.00
C PHE A 448 64.35 27.82 9.01
N GLY A 449 64.69 26.62 9.44
CA GLY A 449 63.89 25.89 10.44
C GLY A 449 63.81 26.62 11.78
N HIS A 450 64.90 27.29 12.21
CA HIS A 450 64.85 28.19 13.37
C HIS A 450 63.91 29.38 13.13
N THR A 451 63.99 30.02 11.97
CA THR A 451 63.14 31.16 11.59
C THR A 451 61.65 30.78 11.56
N VAL A 452 61.33 29.58 11.08
CA VAL A 452 59.95 29.04 11.10
C VAL A 452 59.48 28.81 12.53
N ARG A 453 60.31 28.21 13.40
CA ARG A 453 59.96 27.97 14.81
C ARG A 453 59.66 29.26 15.58
N GLU A 454 60.40 30.34 15.31
CA GLU A 454 60.19 31.65 15.94
C GLU A 454 59.14 32.52 15.27
N ASN A 455 58.63 32.10 14.10
CA ASN A 455 57.67 32.90 13.34
C ASN A 455 56.39 33.14 14.16
N LYS A 456 55.96 34.41 14.23
CA LYS A 456 54.80 34.85 15.00
C LYS A 456 53.50 34.90 14.19
N LEU A 457 53.57 34.72 12.87
CA LEU A 457 52.40 34.67 12.00
C LEU A 457 51.86 33.24 11.89
N LEU A 458 52.72 32.22 11.97
CA LEU A 458 52.31 30.82 11.86
C LEU A 458 51.85 30.23 13.21
N THR A 459 50.79 29.43 13.17
CA THR A 459 50.36 28.57 14.29
C THR A 459 51.35 27.42 14.51
N SER A 460 51.18 26.61 15.56
CA SER A 460 51.98 25.38 15.73
C SER A 460 51.90 24.48 14.49
N ASP A 461 50.70 24.34 13.95
CA ASP A 461 50.42 23.46 12.81
C ASP A 461 50.95 24.10 11.53
N GLY A 462 50.85 25.43 11.39
CA GLY A 462 51.42 26.14 10.26
C GLY A 462 52.95 26.08 10.19
N LYS A 463 53.64 26.02 11.33
CA LYS A 463 55.10 25.81 11.39
C LYS A 463 55.50 24.43 10.88
N ILE A 464 54.73 23.42 11.27
CA ILE A 464 54.90 22.04 10.78
C ILE A 464 54.67 21.99 9.27
N LEU A 465 53.57 22.58 8.79
CA LEU A 465 53.23 22.62 7.37
C LEU A 465 54.25 23.38 6.53
N MET A 466 54.80 24.50 7.02
CA MET A 466 55.87 25.24 6.32
C MET A 466 57.12 24.38 6.11
N THR A 467 57.48 23.60 7.12
CA THR A 467 58.63 22.69 7.07
C THR A 467 58.37 21.54 6.09
N GLN A 468 57.17 20.94 6.12
CA GLN A 468 56.77 19.88 5.19
C GLN A 468 56.69 20.38 3.75
N PHE A 469 56.10 21.56 3.55
CA PHE A 469 55.94 22.22 2.26
C PHE A 469 57.30 22.41 1.57
N LEU A 470 58.28 22.96 2.28
CA LEU A 470 59.61 23.15 1.72
C LEU A 470 60.31 21.80 1.46
N ALA A 471 60.22 20.85 2.38
CA ALA A 471 60.86 19.55 2.20
C ALA A 471 60.35 18.78 0.99
N LEU A 472 59.04 18.85 0.71
CA LEU A 472 58.44 18.27 -0.48
C LEU A 472 59.05 18.85 -1.76
N MET A 473 59.15 20.18 -1.85
CA MET A 473 59.75 20.83 -3.02
C MET A 473 61.23 20.49 -3.18
N LEU A 474 62.01 20.43 -2.09
CA LEU A 474 63.43 20.03 -2.15
C LEU A 474 63.63 18.56 -2.55
N ALA A 475 62.66 17.70 -2.22
CA ALA A 475 62.66 16.31 -2.64
C ALA A 475 62.29 16.13 -4.13
N GLY A 476 61.90 17.20 -4.83
CA GLY A 476 61.45 17.15 -6.22
C GLY A 476 59.96 16.84 -6.37
N GLU A 477 59.16 16.99 -5.31
CA GLU A 477 57.70 16.96 -5.40
C GLU A 477 57.15 18.35 -5.75
N CYS A 478 55.94 18.36 -6.31
CA CYS A 478 55.14 19.57 -6.47
C CYS A 478 53.92 19.45 -5.54
N PRO A 479 53.97 20.00 -4.31
CA PRO A 479 52.84 19.96 -3.39
C PRO A 479 51.70 20.86 -3.87
N LEU A 480 50.47 20.38 -3.74
CA LEU A 480 49.26 21.12 -4.10
C LEU A 480 48.60 21.68 -2.84
N LEU A 481 48.51 23.01 -2.75
CA LEU A 481 47.94 23.72 -1.62
C LEU A 481 46.46 23.96 -1.85
N TYR A 482 45.64 23.73 -0.83
CA TYR A 482 44.19 23.95 -0.91
C TYR A 482 43.63 24.41 0.43
N GLY A 483 42.53 25.18 0.41
CA GLY A 483 41.89 25.71 1.62
C GLY A 483 41.96 27.24 1.73
N PRO A 484 41.22 27.83 2.68
CA PRO A 484 40.96 29.27 2.75
C PRO A 484 42.23 30.11 3.03
N GLU A 485 43.21 29.57 3.74
CA GLU A 485 44.42 30.30 4.15
C GLU A 485 45.60 30.14 3.17
N THR A 486 45.37 29.55 1.98
CA THR A 486 46.44 29.24 1.01
C THR A 486 47.25 30.46 0.59
N GLN A 487 46.59 31.58 0.31
CA GLN A 487 47.27 32.81 -0.12
C GLN A 487 48.08 33.46 1.01
N ASP A 488 47.55 33.45 2.24
CA ASP A 488 48.24 33.98 3.41
C ASP A 488 49.48 33.14 3.76
N PHE A 489 49.36 31.81 3.68
CA PHE A 489 50.49 30.90 3.84
C PHE A 489 51.56 31.14 2.77
N LEU A 490 51.18 31.30 1.51
CA LEU A 490 52.10 31.60 0.41
C LEU A 490 52.81 32.94 0.60
N ALA A 491 52.13 33.97 1.09
CA ALA A 491 52.76 35.27 1.39
C ALA A 491 53.85 35.15 2.47
N ILE A 492 53.61 34.32 3.49
CA ILE A 492 54.63 34.01 4.52
C ILE A 492 55.77 33.19 3.90
N ALA A 493 55.46 32.18 3.07
CA ALA A 493 56.46 31.36 2.39
C ALA A 493 57.36 32.18 1.47
N GLU A 494 56.79 33.12 0.71
CA GLU A 494 57.52 34.05 -0.17
C GLU A 494 58.55 34.86 0.62
N SER A 495 58.13 35.43 1.76
CA SER A 495 59.00 36.20 2.66
C SER A 495 60.17 35.35 3.18
N LEU A 496 59.92 34.08 3.52
CA LEU A 496 60.93 33.21 4.12
C LEU A 496 61.85 32.53 3.09
N ILE A 497 61.36 32.22 1.89
CA ILE A 497 62.04 31.35 0.92
C ILE A 497 62.63 32.13 -0.26
N SER A 498 61.88 33.11 -0.80
CA SER A 498 62.10 33.67 -2.14
C SER A 498 62.14 35.20 -2.12
N SER A 499 62.82 35.79 -1.13
CA SER A 499 63.02 37.25 -1.02
C SER A 499 61.71 38.05 -1.06
N GLY A 500 60.62 37.51 -0.50
CA GLY A 500 59.30 38.17 -0.47
C GLY A 500 58.54 38.21 -1.78
N ARG A 501 58.95 37.44 -2.81
CA ARG A 501 58.20 37.32 -4.07
C ARG A 501 58.21 35.90 -4.61
N SER A 502 57.09 35.47 -5.20
CA SER A 502 57.02 34.28 -6.04
C SER A 502 56.80 34.64 -7.50
N ILE A 503 57.12 33.70 -8.39
CA ILE A 503 56.70 33.74 -9.78
C ILE A 503 55.39 32.99 -9.87
N ARG A 504 54.34 33.66 -10.35
CA ARG A 504 52.99 33.10 -10.42
C ARG A 504 52.56 32.93 -11.87
N GLN A 505 51.97 31.80 -12.17
CA GLN A 505 51.33 31.52 -13.45
C GLN A 505 49.99 30.87 -13.19
N ILE A 506 48.92 31.49 -13.69
CA ILE A 506 47.57 30.93 -13.63
C ILE A 506 47.49 29.81 -14.65
N ALA A 507 47.08 28.63 -14.20
CA ALA A 507 46.80 27.51 -15.07
C ALA A 507 45.51 27.78 -15.86
N ASP A 508 45.59 27.64 -17.18
CA ASP A 508 44.47 27.87 -18.08
C ASP A 508 44.22 26.64 -18.99
N PRO A 509 43.08 26.58 -19.70
CA PRO A 509 42.75 25.42 -20.53
C PRO A 509 43.71 25.18 -21.70
N THR A 510 44.62 26.11 -22.01
CA THR A 510 45.62 25.94 -23.07
C THR A 510 46.87 25.22 -22.60
N MET A 511 47.05 25.06 -21.28
CA MET A 511 48.13 24.28 -20.68
C MET A 511 47.77 22.79 -20.69
N ILE A 512 48.32 22.05 -21.65
CA ILE A 512 48.04 20.63 -21.87
C ILE A 512 49.29 19.77 -21.63
N SER A 513 50.46 20.30 -21.99
CA SER A 513 51.75 19.63 -21.90
C SER A 513 52.67 20.31 -20.86
N CYS A 514 53.68 19.58 -20.38
CA CYS A 514 54.67 20.14 -19.45
C CYS A 514 55.48 21.29 -20.08
N GLU A 515 55.60 21.34 -21.40
CA GLU A 515 56.33 22.41 -22.10
C GLU A 515 55.56 23.74 -22.09
N ASP A 516 54.23 23.69 -21.94
CA ASP A 516 53.38 24.89 -21.86
C ASP A 516 53.65 25.71 -20.59
N LEU A 517 54.31 25.11 -19.59
CA LEU A 517 54.80 25.82 -18.40
C LEU A 517 55.95 26.76 -18.73
N TRP A 518 56.77 26.46 -19.74
CA TRP A 518 57.96 27.25 -20.09
C TRP A 518 57.67 28.20 -21.25
N VAL A 519 56.85 27.76 -22.19
CA VAL A 519 56.57 28.48 -23.43
C VAL A 519 55.08 28.39 -23.71
N ARG A 520 54.42 29.53 -23.95
CA ARG A 520 52.98 29.55 -24.26
C ARG A 520 52.68 28.83 -25.56
N ALA A 521 51.66 27.96 -25.51
CA ALA A 521 51.13 27.29 -26.68
C ALA A 521 50.67 28.30 -27.76
N GLY A 522 51.08 28.08 -29.01
CA GLY A 522 50.60 28.82 -30.19
C GLY A 522 51.40 30.06 -30.59
N ASN A 523 52.15 30.71 -29.69
CA ASN A 523 52.97 31.88 -30.04
C ASN A 523 54.46 31.75 -29.64
N ASN A 524 54.83 30.65 -28.99
CA ASN A 524 56.18 30.37 -28.53
C ASN A 524 56.81 31.46 -27.64
N MET A 525 55.99 32.27 -26.98
CA MET A 525 56.49 33.25 -26.02
C MET A 525 56.85 32.58 -24.70
N ALA A 526 58.02 32.91 -24.16
CA ALA A 526 58.41 32.42 -22.84
C ALA A 526 57.45 32.88 -21.74
N THR A 527 57.20 32.00 -20.78
CA THR A 527 56.33 32.24 -19.63
C THR A 527 57.13 32.86 -18.47
N PRO A 528 56.46 33.38 -17.42
CA PRO A 528 57.14 33.80 -16.18
C PRO A 528 57.97 32.67 -15.56
N PHE A 529 57.52 31.41 -15.67
CA PHE A 529 58.24 30.24 -15.18
C PHE A 529 59.58 30.05 -15.89
N TYR A 530 59.65 30.27 -17.21
CA TYR A 530 60.91 30.23 -17.95
C TYR A 530 61.88 31.33 -17.50
N GLN A 531 61.37 32.54 -17.23
CA GLN A 531 62.20 33.60 -16.65
C GLN A 531 62.74 33.21 -15.26
N GLY A 532 61.91 32.59 -14.42
CA GLY A 532 62.33 32.07 -13.13
C GLY A 532 63.41 31.00 -13.21
N LEU A 533 63.26 30.08 -14.16
CA LEU A 533 64.25 29.05 -14.43
C LEU A 533 65.62 29.67 -14.74
N LEU A 534 65.65 30.65 -15.66
CA LEU A 534 66.88 31.38 -16.01
C LEU A 534 67.51 32.10 -14.81
N LEU A 535 66.70 32.67 -13.90
CA LEU A 535 67.20 33.32 -12.68
C LEU A 535 67.79 32.31 -11.68
N SER A 536 67.26 31.10 -11.63
CA SER A 536 67.77 30.02 -10.78
C SER A 536 69.01 29.32 -11.36
N GLU A 537 69.23 29.39 -12.68
CA GLU A 537 70.41 28.86 -13.39
C GLU A 537 71.55 29.89 -13.57
N ALA A 538 71.29 31.16 -13.27
CA ALA A 538 72.27 32.23 -13.45
C ALA A 538 73.55 32.00 -12.63
N SER A 539 74.65 32.66 -13.03
CA SER A 539 75.95 32.57 -12.33
C SER A 539 75.88 32.93 -10.83
N CYS A 540 74.90 33.76 -10.46
CA CYS A 540 74.50 34.00 -9.07
C CYS A 540 73.06 33.47 -8.93
N PRO A 541 72.88 32.18 -8.61
CA PRO A 541 71.58 31.54 -8.71
C PRO A 541 70.66 32.03 -7.60
N ARG A 542 69.47 32.48 -7.99
CA ARG A 542 68.43 32.95 -7.06
C ARG A 542 67.49 31.82 -6.68
N THR A 543 67.01 31.83 -5.44
CA THR A 543 65.95 30.92 -5.03
C THR A 543 64.59 31.48 -5.42
N ILE A 544 63.87 30.71 -6.23
CA ILE A 544 62.60 31.09 -6.84
C ILE A 544 61.53 30.15 -6.33
N LEU A 545 60.53 30.71 -5.65
CA LEU A 545 59.26 30.03 -5.43
C LEU A 545 58.35 30.27 -6.65
N ALA A 546 58.01 29.21 -7.36
CA ALA A 546 57.13 29.23 -8.52
C ALA A 546 55.77 28.61 -8.16
N VAL A 547 54.70 29.38 -8.31
CA VAL A 547 53.34 28.99 -7.95
C VAL A 547 52.50 28.85 -9.21
N ILE A 548 51.99 27.64 -9.44
CA ILE A 548 50.98 27.37 -10.47
C ILE A 548 49.62 27.55 -9.82
N GLU A 549 48.95 28.66 -10.13
CA GLU A 549 47.65 28.98 -9.54
C GLU A 549 46.53 28.22 -10.24
N ARG A 550 45.55 27.73 -9.48
CA ARG A 550 44.33 27.10 -10.00
C ARG A 550 44.60 25.94 -10.95
N VAL A 551 45.47 25.03 -10.53
CA VAL A 551 45.96 23.91 -11.35
C VAL A 551 44.82 23.11 -12.01
N GLU A 552 43.70 23.01 -11.31
CA GLU A 552 42.47 22.33 -11.74
C GLU A 552 41.76 22.98 -12.95
N CYS A 553 42.14 24.20 -13.32
CA CYS A 553 41.64 24.90 -14.52
C CYS A 553 42.37 24.52 -15.81
N SER A 554 43.38 23.65 -15.72
CA SER A 554 44.14 23.11 -16.85
C SER A 554 44.00 21.58 -16.94
N ALA A 555 44.60 20.95 -17.95
CA ALA A 555 44.61 19.49 -18.06
C ALA A 555 45.76 18.87 -17.24
N ALA A 556 45.81 19.20 -15.94
CA ALA A 556 46.91 18.92 -15.02
C ALA A 556 47.27 17.43 -14.89
N ARG A 557 46.29 16.54 -14.99
CA ARG A 557 46.50 15.09 -15.02
C ARG A 557 47.48 14.62 -16.09
N PHE A 558 47.68 15.38 -17.16
CA PHE A 558 48.61 15.02 -18.24
C PHE A 558 50.00 15.64 -18.06
N TRP A 559 50.09 16.90 -17.62
CA TRP A 559 51.37 17.60 -17.54
C TRP A 559 52.05 17.50 -16.17
N LEU A 560 51.29 17.44 -15.07
CA LEU A 560 51.84 17.44 -13.71
C LEU A 560 52.66 16.18 -13.38
N PRO A 561 52.30 14.96 -13.81
CA PRO A 561 53.17 13.79 -13.65
C PRO A 561 54.52 13.97 -14.35
N THR A 562 54.52 14.51 -15.58
CA THR A 562 55.74 14.78 -16.35
C THR A 562 56.61 15.83 -15.66
N LEU A 563 56.00 16.87 -15.09
CA LEU A 563 56.72 17.88 -14.29
C LEU A 563 57.38 17.24 -13.06
N LYS A 564 56.66 16.38 -12.34
CA LYS A 564 57.20 15.65 -11.19
C LYS A 564 58.38 14.79 -11.62
N ASP A 565 58.30 14.03 -12.71
CA ASP A 565 59.41 13.19 -13.16
C ASP A 565 60.67 14.02 -13.45
N ARG A 566 60.53 15.20 -14.07
CA ARG A 566 61.65 16.15 -14.29
C ARG A 566 62.24 16.70 -12.99
N LEU A 567 61.39 17.08 -12.04
CA LEU A 567 61.82 17.54 -10.72
C LEU A 567 62.56 16.43 -9.94
N HIS A 568 62.06 15.19 -10.00
CA HIS A 568 62.70 14.05 -9.37
C HIS A 568 64.04 13.70 -10.03
N GLY A 569 64.11 13.78 -11.36
CA GLY A 569 65.31 13.53 -12.16
C GLY A 569 66.43 14.54 -11.93
N GLY A 570 66.11 15.72 -11.37
CA GLY A 570 67.06 16.81 -11.19
C GLY A 570 67.31 17.61 -12.47
N ASP A 571 66.38 17.57 -13.42
CA ASP A 571 66.43 18.35 -14.67
C ASP A 571 66.23 19.85 -14.43
N LEU A 572 65.74 20.22 -13.24
CA LEU A 572 65.51 21.59 -12.83
C LEU A 572 66.43 21.95 -11.66
N PRO A 573 66.88 23.22 -11.55
CA PRO A 573 67.73 23.67 -10.44
C PRO A 573 67.05 23.44 -9.10
N ARG A 574 67.81 22.98 -8.10
CA ARG A 574 67.31 22.76 -6.72
C ARG A 574 66.76 24.03 -6.05
N ARG A 575 67.18 25.21 -6.52
CA ARG A 575 66.69 26.53 -6.09
C ARG A 575 65.39 26.96 -6.78
N PHE A 576 64.90 26.19 -7.75
CA PHE A 576 63.64 26.41 -8.43
C PHE A 576 62.55 25.54 -7.79
N LEU A 577 61.85 26.10 -6.81
CA LEU A 577 60.86 25.41 -5.99
C LEU A 577 59.47 25.60 -6.58
N ILE A 578 58.76 24.52 -6.88
CA ILE A 578 57.45 24.59 -7.56
C ILE A 578 56.35 24.05 -6.66
N CYS A 579 55.26 24.79 -6.54
CA CYS A 579 54.01 24.31 -5.93
C CYS A 579 52.79 24.68 -6.77
N GLY A 580 51.69 23.98 -6.56
CA GLY A 580 50.40 24.30 -7.18
C GLY A 580 49.37 24.75 -6.14
N THR A 581 48.34 25.47 -6.57
CA THR A 581 47.14 25.73 -5.76
C THR A 581 45.90 25.12 -6.39
N ILE A 582 44.95 24.69 -5.54
CA ILE A 582 43.62 24.25 -5.91
C ILE A 582 42.61 25.18 -5.25
N GLU A 583 41.81 25.89 -6.03
CA GLU A 583 40.74 26.75 -5.51
C GLU A 583 39.39 26.01 -5.47
N ASN A 584 39.06 25.26 -6.52
CA ASN A 584 37.84 24.47 -6.59
C ASN A 584 38.11 22.98 -6.33
N GLU A 585 37.89 22.51 -5.11
CA GLU A 585 38.09 21.11 -4.73
C GLU A 585 37.10 20.12 -5.36
N ASP A 586 35.94 20.61 -5.82
CA ASP A 586 34.81 19.79 -6.25
C ASP A 586 34.82 19.50 -7.77
N CYS A 587 35.77 20.06 -8.52
CA CYS A 587 35.83 19.83 -9.97
C CYS A 587 36.48 18.47 -10.30
N GLU A 588 36.09 17.90 -11.45
CA GLU A 588 36.55 16.57 -11.90
C GLU A 588 38.09 16.47 -11.95
N GLU A 589 38.75 17.52 -12.43
CA GLU A 589 40.21 17.56 -12.52
C GLU A 589 40.85 17.54 -11.12
N ALA A 590 40.31 18.33 -10.16
CA ALA A 590 40.81 18.34 -8.80
C ALA A 590 40.65 16.96 -8.14
N GLU A 591 39.50 16.29 -8.31
CA GLU A 591 39.26 14.92 -7.84
C GLU A 591 40.29 13.93 -8.40
N LYS A 592 40.57 13.98 -9.70
CA LYS A 592 41.59 13.12 -10.33
C LYS A 592 42.99 13.40 -9.81
N MET A 593 43.30 14.65 -9.47
CA MET A 593 44.56 15.01 -8.85
C MET A 593 44.67 14.52 -7.39
N LYS A 594 43.56 14.33 -6.67
CA LYS A 594 43.56 13.80 -5.28
C LYS A 594 44.11 12.37 -5.21
N GLU A 595 43.93 11.59 -6.27
CA GLU A 595 44.40 10.21 -6.37
C GLU A 595 45.93 10.14 -6.53
N GLN A 596 46.55 11.07 -7.26
CA GLN A 596 47.93 10.91 -7.76
C GLN A 596 48.95 11.92 -7.21
N HIS A 597 48.51 12.96 -6.50
CA HIS A 597 49.38 14.05 -6.07
C HIS A 597 49.22 14.40 -4.58
N LEU A 598 50.35 14.73 -3.95
CA LEU A 598 50.39 15.14 -2.54
C LEU A 598 49.75 16.51 -2.38
N ARG A 599 48.85 16.62 -1.40
CA ARG A 599 48.09 17.82 -1.11
C ARG A 599 48.31 18.25 0.33
N LEU A 600 48.40 19.56 0.56
CA LEU A 600 48.51 20.15 1.88
C LEU A 600 47.31 21.07 2.13
N ARG A 601 46.54 20.75 3.17
CA ARG A 601 45.37 21.53 3.58
C ARG A 601 45.80 22.75 4.39
N MET A 602 45.42 23.93 3.92
CA MET A 602 45.69 25.23 4.52
C MET A 602 44.49 25.70 5.33
N GLU A 603 44.40 25.24 6.57
CA GLU A 603 43.37 25.63 7.54
C GLU A 603 43.99 25.79 8.93
N ASN A 604 43.70 26.90 9.62
CA ASN A 604 44.25 27.24 10.93
C ASN A 604 45.80 27.28 10.96
N VAL A 605 46.40 27.70 9.86
CA VAL A 605 47.85 27.79 9.62
C VAL A 605 48.39 29.14 10.09
N VAL A 606 47.57 30.19 10.00
CA VAL A 606 47.94 31.56 10.35
C VAL A 606 47.22 32.02 11.63
N ILE A 607 47.95 32.69 12.52
CA ILE A 607 47.38 33.27 13.74
C ILE A 607 46.56 34.50 13.36
N GLN A 608 45.22 34.38 13.36
CA GLN A 608 44.29 35.44 12.94
C GLN A 608 44.55 36.79 13.66
N ASN A 609 44.88 36.76 14.95
CA ASN A 609 45.18 37.96 15.74
C ASN A 609 46.52 38.64 15.37
N ALA A 610 47.43 37.92 14.70
CA ALA A 610 48.74 38.43 14.30
C ALA A 610 48.76 38.98 12.88
N ILE A 611 47.68 38.82 12.09
CA ILE A 611 47.56 39.33 10.73
C ILE A 611 47.71 40.86 10.70
N ALA A 612 47.24 41.58 11.71
CA ALA A 612 47.43 43.03 11.83
C ALA A 612 48.93 43.44 11.92
N LEU A 613 49.80 42.53 12.33
CA LEU A 613 51.26 42.71 12.40
C LEU A 613 51.98 42.21 11.14
N SER A 614 51.25 41.71 10.14
CA SER A 614 51.84 41.22 8.88
C SER A 614 52.73 42.25 8.17
N PRO A 615 52.45 43.57 8.13
CA PRO A 615 53.37 44.52 7.47
C PRO A 615 54.72 44.63 8.17
N LEU A 616 54.76 44.41 9.49
CA LEU A 616 56.02 44.36 10.26
C LEU A 616 56.79 43.09 9.93
N HIS A 617 56.12 41.94 9.96
CA HIS A 617 56.74 40.62 9.80
C HIS A 617 57.07 40.25 8.34
N LEU A 618 56.39 40.82 7.35
CA LEU A 618 56.61 40.62 5.91
C LEU A 618 57.34 41.81 5.25
N SER A 619 57.92 42.70 6.06
CA SER A 619 58.72 43.82 5.57
C SER A 619 60.00 43.32 4.86
N PRO A 620 60.56 44.10 3.91
CA PRO A 620 61.79 43.74 3.20
C PRO A 620 62.98 43.41 4.09
N GLU A 621 63.01 43.95 5.32
CA GLU A 621 64.05 43.69 6.32
C GLU A 621 64.03 42.25 6.85
N ASN A 622 62.86 41.60 6.81
CA ASN A 622 62.65 40.22 7.25
C ASN A 622 62.64 39.22 6.09
N HIS A 623 62.86 39.68 4.85
CA HIS A 623 62.93 38.79 3.69
C HIS A 623 64.22 37.98 3.72
N SER A 624 64.08 36.67 3.50
CA SER A 624 65.19 35.74 3.35
C SER A 624 65.14 35.00 2.03
N GLU A 625 66.30 34.53 1.62
CA GLU A 625 66.49 33.70 0.45
C GLU A 625 67.09 32.37 0.90
N LEU A 626 66.34 31.29 0.71
CA LEU A 626 66.79 29.97 1.15
C LEU A 626 67.93 29.48 0.26
N ASP A 627 69.04 29.06 0.86
CA ASP A 627 70.05 28.24 0.21
C ASP A 627 69.86 26.76 0.59
N PRO A 628 69.33 25.93 -0.33
CA PRO A 628 69.09 24.52 -0.05
C PRO A 628 70.36 23.66 -0.07
N GLY A 629 71.52 24.25 -0.39
CA GLY A 629 72.80 23.55 -0.49
C GLY A 629 72.82 22.43 -1.53
N ILE A 630 73.79 21.53 -1.40
CA ILE A 630 73.87 20.32 -2.21
C ILE A 630 72.80 19.34 -1.73
N ALA A 631 72.23 18.57 -2.66
CA ALA A 631 71.27 17.51 -2.32
C ALA A 631 71.84 16.55 -1.26
N SER A 632 71.17 16.49 -0.11
CA SER A 632 71.58 15.60 0.97
C SER A 632 71.32 14.16 0.54
N GLN A 633 72.37 13.40 0.24
CA GLN A 633 72.19 12.02 -0.22
C GLN A 633 71.92 11.03 0.91
N GLY A 634 72.01 11.43 2.17
CA GLY A 634 71.76 10.59 3.34
C GLY A 634 72.62 9.34 3.47
N SER A 635 72.92 8.92 4.70
CA SER A 635 73.60 7.64 4.88
C SER A 635 72.63 6.49 4.59
N LEU A 636 73.13 5.41 3.96
CA LEU A 636 72.35 4.18 3.70
C LEU A 636 71.67 3.62 4.98
N PRO A 637 72.32 3.65 6.17
CA PRO A 637 71.68 3.29 7.44
C PRO A 637 70.50 4.18 7.85
N ASP A 638 70.58 5.49 7.63
CA ASP A 638 69.47 6.42 7.96
C ASP A 638 68.26 6.15 7.07
N LYS A 639 68.50 5.83 5.79
CA LYS A 639 67.44 5.44 4.84
C LYS A 639 66.75 4.16 5.28
N LEU A 640 67.52 3.15 5.70
CA LEU A 640 66.99 1.86 6.18
C LEU A 640 66.22 2.00 7.52
N ALA A 641 66.67 2.88 8.42
CA ALA A 641 65.99 3.11 9.68
C ALA A 641 64.61 3.78 9.50
N ILE A 642 64.47 4.67 8.51
CA ILE A 642 63.20 5.30 8.15
C ILE A 642 62.26 4.27 7.52
N THR A 643 62.74 3.41 6.63
CA THR A 643 61.91 2.36 5.99
C THR A 643 61.42 1.32 7.00
N ASP A 644 62.29 0.81 7.86
CA ASP A 644 61.93 -0.29 8.75
C ASP A 644 60.99 0.15 9.89
N LYS A 645 61.13 1.38 10.38
CA LYS A 645 60.32 1.89 11.51
C LYS A 645 59.05 2.64 11.10
N MET A 646 59.06 3.34 9.96
CA MET A 646 57.97 4.27 9.62
C MET A 646 57.11 3.79 8.44
N SER A 647 57.65 3.06 7.46
CA SER A 647 56.87 2.64 6.28
C SER A 647 56.29 1.23 6.35
N ALA A 648 56.81 0.32 7.19
CA ALA A 648 56.24 -0.98 7.63
C ALA A 648 55.20 -1.66 6.69
N GLY A 649 55.48 -1.77 5.39
CA GLY A 649 54.58 -2.38 4.40
C GLY A 649 53.33 -1.59 4.02
N ARG A 650 53.18 -0.33 4.49
CA ARG A 650 52.07 0.58 4.15
C ARG A 650 52.25 1.27 2.79
N LEU A 651 53.48 1.32 2.29
CA LEU A 651 53.84 2.03 1.07
C LEU A 651 54.33 1.07 -0.02
N ASP A 652 54.01 1.37 -1.28
CA ASP A 652 54.63 0.72 -2.44
C ASP A 652 56.09 1.17 -2.64
N LEU A 653 56.81 0.55 -3.58
CA LEU A 653 58.23 0.85 -3.80
C LEU A 653 58.46 2.32 -4.19
N ALA A 654 57.60 2.88 -5.05
CA ALA A 654 57.74 4.24 -5.56
C ALA A 654 57.51 5.28 -4.45
N ASN A 655 56.42 5.16 -3.70
CA ASN A 655 56.09 6.06 -2.60
C ASN A 655 57.04 5.86 -1.42
N THR A 656 57.59 4.67 -1.20
CA THR A 656 58.66 4.46 -0.19
C THR A 656 59.92 5.26 -0.54
N LEU A 657 60.36 5.24 -1.80
CA LEU A 657 61.52 6.01 -2.25
C LEU A 657 61.29 7.52 -2.17
N ARG A 658 60.10 7.99 -2.57
CA ARG A 658 59.70 9.40 -2.47
C ARG A 658 59.63 9.86 -1.01
N ALA A 659 58.94 9.12 -0.15
CA ALA A 659 58.84 9.40 1.27
C ALA A 659 60.21 9.44 1.95
N MET A 660 61.12 8.52 1.62
CA MET A 660 62.50 8.54 2.12
C MET A 660 63.25 9.82 1.73
N ARG A 661 63.15 10.25 0.46
CA ARG A 661 63.81 11.46 -0.03
C ARG A 661 63.30 12.69 0.72
N THR A 662 61.98 12.82 0.85
CA THR A 662 61.34 13.93 1.57
C THR A 662 61.66 13.93 3.06
N ALA A 663 61.60 12.76 3.71
CA ALA A 663 61.98 12.62 5.12
C ALA A 663 63.46 12.99 5.37
N HIS A 664 64.32 12.82 4.36
CA HIS A 664 65.72 13.20 4.46
C HIS A 664 65.93 14.71 4.29
N GLU A 665 65.19 15.36 3.39
CA GLU A 665 65.21 16.82 3.20
C GLU A 665 64.67 17.58 4.42
N VAL A 666 63.86 16.96 5.28
CA VAL A 666 63.42 17.57 6.55
C VAL A 666 64.50 17.62 7.61
N ALA A 667 65.44 16.67 7.59
CA ALA A 667 66.41 16.49 8.66
C ALA A 667 67.18 17.77 9.06
N PRO A 668 67.59 18.65 8.11
CA PRO A 668 68.30 19.88 8.45
C PRO A 668 67.42 20.97 9.06
N PHE A 669 66.09 20.90 8.98
CA PHE A 669 65.22 21.99 9.47
C PHE A 669 65.03 21.96 10.99
N ASP A 670 64.84 20.78 11.58
CA ASP A 670 64.64 20.63 13.01
C ASP A 670 65.18 19.28 13.50
N ASP A 671 66.42 19.28 13.99
CA ASP A 671 67.07 18.06 14.49
C ASP A 671 66.41 17.53 15.78
N GLU A 672 65.80 18.40 16.60
CA GLU A 672 65.14 18.02 17.85
C GLU A 672 63.82 17.25 17.58
N ASN A 673 63.03 17.71 16.61
CA ASN A 673 61.73 17.11 16.26
C ASN A 673 61.77 16.29 14.96
N LYS A 674 62.97 15.99 14.44
CA LYS A 674 63.18 15.30 13.16
C LYS A 674 62.33 14.05 12.99
N ALA A 675 62.26 13.18 14.00
CA ALA A 675 61.48 11.94 13.92
C ALA A 675 59.96 12.18 13.79
N ILE A 676 59.44 13.26 14.37
CA ILE A 676 58.02 13.62 14.28
C ILE A 676 57.70 14.11 12.87
N HIS A 677 58.49 15.04 12.35
CA HIS A 677 58.29 15.57 11.00
C HIS A 677 58.48 14.50 9.91
N GLN A 678 59.48 13.62 10.08
CA GLN A 678 59.69 12.48 9.19
C GLN A 678 58.49 11.53 9.19
N LYS A 679 57.94 11.21 10.38
CA LYS A 679 56.76 10.35 10.49
C LYS A 679 55.54 10.97 9.78
N GLN A 680 55.26 12.25 10.01
CA GLN A 680 54.13 12.94 9.39
C GLN A 680 54.23 12.97 7.86
N LEU A 681 55.43 13.18 7.32
CA LEU A 681 55.64 13.09 5.86
C LEU A 681 55.39 11.69 5.33
N VAL A 682 55.88 10.64 6.01
CA VAL A 682 55.61 9.25 5.61
C VAL A 682 54.11 8.94 5.66
N ASP A 683 53.40 9.45 6.68
CA ASP A 683 51.95 9.33 6.78
C ASP A 683 51.21 10.02 5.60
N LEU A 684 51.68 11.19 5.13
CA LEU A 684 51.12 11.86 3.93
C LEU A 684 51.20 10.98 2.66
N TYR A 685 52.31 10.27 2.46
CA TYR A 685 52.44 9.33 1.34
C TYR A 685 51.54 8.09 1.52
N ALA A 686 51.31 7.66 2.77
CA ALA A 686 50.45 6.52 3.06
C ALA A 686 48.97 6.86 2.82
N ASP A 687 48.56 8.08 3.15
CA ASP A 687 47.21 8.58 2.88
C ASP A 687 46.95 8.72 1.37
N LEU A 688 47.96 9.12 0.59
CA LEU A 688 47.87 9.12 -0.88
C LEU A 688 47.57 7.71 -1.42
N GLN A 689 48.32 6.70 -0.98
CA GLN A 689 48.16 5.32 -1.45
C GLN A 689 46.85 4.67 -1.00
N ASN A 690 46.35 5.01 0.19
CA ASN A 690 45.03 4.52 0.63
C ASN A 690 43.90 5.07 -0.27
N ASN A 691 44.01 6.30 -0.76
CA ASN A 691 43.03 6.84 -1.71
C ASN A 691 43.07 6.12 -3.07
N GLU A 692 44.25 5.70 -3.54
CA GLU A 692 44.37 4.88 -4.76
C GLU A 692 43.72 3.48 -4.60
N LEU A 693 43.80 2.87 -3.41
CA LEU A 693 43.24 1.54 -3.13
C LEU A 693 41.69 1.54 -3.04
N TYR A 694 41.06 2.67 -2.72
CA TYR A 694 39.58 2.80 -2.72
C TYR A 694 39.00 3.13 -4.10
N ALA A 695 39.83 3.47 -5.08
CA ALA A 695 39.42 3.83 -6.45
C ALA A 695 39.50 2.67 -7.47
N GLN A 696 39.97 1.49 -7.05
CA GLN A 696 39.92 0.23 -7.82
C GLN A 696 38.70 -0.60 -7.43
#